data_AF-A0A1Y4NA40-F1
#
_entry.id   AF-A0A1Y4NA40-F1
#
_cell.length_a   1.000
_cell.length_b   1.000
_cell.length_c   1.000
_cell.angle_alpha   90.00
_cell.angle_beta   90.00
_cell.angle_gamma   90.00
#
_symmetry.space_group_name_H-M   'P 1'
#
loop_
_entity.id
_entity.type
_entity.pdbx_description
1 polymer ?
#
loop_
_entity_poly.entity_id
_entity_poly.type
_entity_poly.pdbx_seq_one_letter_code
_entity_poly.pdbx_strand_id
1 'polypeptide(L)'
;MKELNNSFLAIQYHLYAHPLYACCSQSDDSLNVLIIGFGVHGQQFLDASLQSGQIRNKKLNVTVITDSENEKTAYLAQRPELPSFFDIDGTLSEDDDNYGRISFESCQLAGNDQNENADILQTIMCEQYDLRRPHYVFIALGDDMLNRAAGDACRTAVEVFEMSCSISYICEKSTSSDEQLSFLYPLFINADIKRIPSYLEVERMAFNTHLVWEKNLNVNYGAVRAGYRKDYNHSSCVSSVLSLKYKLYSIGIDLETTGFVEAARRFGGILSDKSNRGLKNELIWIEHRRWVAEKLCLGWQHISDLEECATGITKDEKRKRHVCIVRSRPDQKLATEFRSNDNYDKWDKASDTDLGQLDDLDRMSVELHRVYARKAKKAKKQNLLSGNSIAAIRSLIEGNKKALVAFQEWFTCLKDVWNGDMGKVRQYRSLKMAFINASEGLPVERKKAVREQIKAFETVYYPVLASMEYRDWKQDDVALVDNIPFILTYTENAYLAIPFSTGDNTAVFGNVAASTVVSPSRILYLYYIEKRQSLNELSESIPYVIEYMRKKNFKAVVEFILLYPDAVAPFVTEEYEKSIVQLGNGRIRQVKRIAIKGIEAVHENLTAYLNHRRTGKTLFAVEKNTTTLSYMLQGAGFYKLFPCYQFDSCSMKFHDISNCEMLGFIRKTPYITVTDMAAFRLSSSESSNHPEFYADYKDLWKKYREKSSAWKSLCDTLGAYSEKNDIIASFKRKAPRDKETDQQRYTYILPFACSESVTKVLRFLRSQEIVEQGSRVSSYTTDSCEVVIIDRCGYRNEYDRLFSNIYALMLPGFISVHLNTKSREANVAFDDLVVNGVQVSAGKAAEITGLMEYFRDRGYVINLFAADGKLSFTYATQRIKELLTTAGKMLEVYTYHKVKELGRFDDVVSSFEIDWEGTDVKSEFDCILTKGFRTLFVECKARLDIEQEFYYKIAELKDQFGINATAVLVADTQEKPFYTSTPVNAMQRRRGNMMDVVTIWRPDEINNIGHTLLKVINGTYASEEDK
;
A
#
# COMPACT_ATOMS: atom_id res chain seq x y z
N MET A 1 36.05 4.22 18.68
CA MET A 1 34.63 4.04 18.30
C MET A 1 34.41 3.02 17.18
N LYS A 2 35.15 3.06 16.05
CA LYS A 2 35.02 2.03 14.99
C LYS A 2 35.41 0.61 15.44
N GLU A 3 36.47 0.48 16.24
CA GLU A 3 36.94 -0.82 16.76
C GLU A 3 35.99 -1.41 17.82
N LEU A 4 35.44 -0.57 18.72
CA LEU A 4 34.44 -0.96 19.74
C LEU A 4 33.12 -1.51 19.15
N ASN A 5 32.71 -1.04 17.96
CA ASN A 5 31.51 -1.56 17.29
C ASN A 5 31.75 -2.93 16.62
N ASN A 6 33.01 -3.30 16.34
CA ASN A 6 33.33 -4.59 15.74
C ASN A 6 33.35 -5.71 16.79
N SER A 7 33.85 -5.42 18.00
CA SER A 7 33.95 -6.39 19.11
C SER A 7 32.57 -6.86 19.60
N PHE A 8 31.60 -5.96 19.75
CA PHE A 8 30.25 -6.33 20.18
C PHE A 8 29.54 -7.22 19.14
N LEU A 9 29.71 -6.93 17.85
CA LEU A 9 29.16 -7.77 16.79
C LEU A 9 29.79 -9.18 16.80
N ALA A 10 31.10 -9.29 17.06
CA ALA A 10 31.77 -10.58 17.25
C ALA A 10 31.16 -11.38 18.39
N ILE A 11 30.88 -10.74 19.52
CA ILE A 11 30.20 -11.36 20.67
C ILE A 11 28.78 -11.81 20.32
N GLN A 12 27.96 -10.95 19.72
CA GLN A 12 26.58 -11.32 19.35
C GLN A 12 26.54 -12.47 18.34
N TYR A 13 27.45 -12.46 17.36
CA TYR A 13 27.56 -13.53 16.38
C TYR A 13 28.10 -14.83 17.01
N HIS A 14 29.04 -14.72 17.96
CA HIS A 14 29.50 -15.87 18.74
C HIS A 14 28.36 -16.54 19.49
N LEU A 15 27.49 -15.78 20.15
CA LEU A 15 26.28 -16.30 20.81
C LEU A 15 25.21 -16.81 19.84
N TYR A 16 25.31 -16.50 18.54
CA TYR A 16 24.47 -17.12 17.52
C TYR A 16 25.05 -18.47 17.08
N ALA A 17 26.37 -18.57 16.92
CA ALA A 17 27.08 -19.81 16.58
C ALA A 17 27.13 -20.81 17.74
N HIS A 18 27.30 -20.31 18.96
CA HIS A 18 27.42 -21.09 20.21
C HIS A 18 26.40 -20.55 21.23
N PRO A 19 25.11 -20.93 21.12
CA PRO A 19 24.04 -20.33 21.90
C PRO A 19 24.14 -20.60 23.40
N LEU A 20 23.65 -19.65 24.21
CA LEU A 20 23.63 -19.80 25.68
C LEU A 20 22.87 -21.05 26.13
N TYR A 21 21.83 -21.45 25.39
CA TYR A 21 21.03 -22.61 25.73
C TYR A 21 21.64 -23.95 25.31
N ALA A 22 22.81 -23.98 24.65
CA ALA A 22 23.36 -25.20 24.05
C ALA A 22 23.53 -26.34 25.06
N CYS A 23 23.88 -26.01 26.30
CA CYS A 23 24.06 -26.95 27.39
C CYS A 23 22.87 -27.00 28.37
N CYS A 24 21.78 -26.30 28.05
CA CYS A 24 20.58 -26.18 28.87
C CYS A 24 19.49 -27.14 28.37
N SER A 25 19.01 -28.01 29.25
CA SER A 25 17.98 -28.99 28.94
C SER A 25 16.61 -28.30 28.73
N GLN A 26 15.69 -29.00 28.09
CA GLN A 26 14.32 -28.49 27.92
C GLN A 26 13.54 -28.44 29.25
N SER A 27 13.93 -29.25 30.25
CA SER A 27 13.33 -29.25 31.59
C SER A 27 13.84 -28.14 32.50
N ASP A 28 14.98 -27.53 32.19
CA ASP A 28 15.53 -26.45 33.01
C ASP A 28 14.67 -25.19 32.89
N ASP A 29 14.24 -24.67 34.04
CA ASP A 29 13.47 -23.43 34.17
C ASP A 29 14.34 -22.16 34.22
N SER A 30 15.66 -22.34 34.25
CA SER A 30 16.65 -21.28 34.37
C SER A 30 17.76 -21.40 33.34
N LEU A 31 18.33 -20.25 32.97
CA LEU A 31 19.51 -20.13 32.12
C LEU A 31 20.62 -19.43 32.91
N ASN A 32 21.48 -20.23 33.52
CA ASN A 32 22.59 -19.77 34.36
C ASN A 32 23.86 -19.51 33.52
N VAL A 33 24.37 -18.27 33.56
CA VAL A 33 25.55 -17.81 32.83
C VAL A 33 26.56 -17.26 33.84
N LEU A 34 27.82 -17.67 33.74
CA LEU A 34 28.94 -17.17 34.53
C LEU A 34 29.87 -16.32 33.66
N ILE A 35 30.21 -15.13 34.10
CA ILE A 35 31.16 -14.23 33.45
C ILE A 35 32.34 -14.02 34.39
N ILE A 36 33.55 -14.31 33.91
CA ILE A 36 34.80 -14.17 34.66
C ILE A 36 35.64 -13.07 34.01
N GLY A 37 35.80 -11.95 34.72
CA GLY A 37 36.42 -10.73 34.22
C GLY A 37 35.40 -9.75 33.65
N PHE A 38 35.37 -8.52 34.16
CA PHE A 38 34.31 -7.53 33.88
C PHE A 38 34.80 -6.19 33.31
N GLY A 39 35.91 -6.24 32.58
CA GLY A 39 36.34 -5.15 31.69
C GLY A 39 35.39 -4.95 30.49
N VAL A 40 35.84 -4.20 29.48
CA VAL A 40 35.00 -3.79 28.33
C VAL A 40 34.29 -4.98 27.66
N HIS A 41 34.98 -6.10 27.46
CA HIS A 41 34.41 -7.26 26.78
C HIS A 41 33.49 -8.10 27.67
N GLY A 42 33.76 -8.21 28.98
CA GLY A 42 32.84 -8.81 29.95
C GLY A 42 31.51 -8.05 29.99
N GLN A 43 31.56 -6.71 29.99
CA GLN A 43 30.36 -5.86 29.90
C GLN A 43 29.60 -6.05 28.58
N GLN A 44 30.32 -6.12 27.45
CA GLN A 44 29.72 -6.38 26.14
C GLN A 44 29.07 -7.78 26.07
N PHE A 45 29.67 -8.79 26.69
CA PHE A 45 29.10 -10.14 26.74
C PHE A 45 27.88 -10.21 27.65
N LEU A 46 27.90 -9.51 28.79
CA LEU A 46 26.71 -9.34 29.63
C LEU A 46 25.58 -8.72 28.81
N ASP A 47 25.82 -7.59 28.14
CA ASP A 47 24.81 -6.91 27.31
C ASP A 47 24.20 -7.83 26.24
N ALA A 48 25.00 -8.66 25.58
CA ALA A 48 24.54 -9.62 24.57
C ALA A 48 23.75 -10.79 25.20
N SER A 49 24.13 -11.21 26.41
CA SER A 49 23.46 -12.26 27.18
C SER A 49 22.10 -11.82 27.70
N LEU A 50 21.98 -10.58 28.18
CA LEU A 50 20.70 -10.01 28.64
C LEU A 50 19.67 -9.95 27.51
N GLN A 51 20.11 -9.75 26.27
CA GLN A 51 19.26 -9.77 25.07
C GLN A 51 18.87 -11.18 24.65
N SER A 52 19.87 -12.05 24.46
CA SER A 52 19.66 -13.40 23.90
C SER A 52 19.03 -14.36 24.91
N GLY A 53 19.25 -14.13 26.20
CA GLY A 53 18.70 -14.91 27.30
C GLY A 53 17.21 -14.65 27.59
N GLN A 54 16.55 -13.76 26.85
CA GLN A 54 15.10 -13.62 26.88
C GLN A 54 14.47 -14.79 26.10
N ILE A 55 14.31 -15.94 26.77
CA ILE A 55 13.81 -17.19 26.19
C ILE A 55 12.54 -17.60 26.93
N ARG A 56 11.55 -18.11 26.18
CA ARG A 56 10.33 -18.67 26.78
C ARG A 56 10.67 -19.78 27.77
N ASN A 57 9.98 -19.78 28.91
CA ASN A 57 10.11 -20.76 30.01
C ASN A 57 11.50 -20.84 30.66
N LYS A 58 12.39 -19.86 30.46
CA LYS A 58 13.71 -19.83 31.08
C LYS A 58 13.97 -18.49 31.76
N LYS A 59 14.24 -18.50 33.06
CA LYS A 59 14.68 -17.33 33.82
C LYS A 59 16.19 -17.14 33.66
N LEU A 60 16.62 -16.00 33.12
CA LEU A 60 18.03 -15.68 32.95
C LEU A 60 18.67 -15.32 34.30
N ASN A 61 19.74 -16.01 34.66
CA ASN A 61 20.58 -15.66 35.81
C ASN A 61 22.02 -15.49 35.33
N VAL A 62 22.58 -14.30 35.53
CA VAL A 62 23.98 -14.02 35.20
C VAL A 62 24.76 -13.73 36.48
N THR A 63 25.82 -14.49 36.72
CA THR A 63 26.79 -14.21 37.79
C THR A 63 28.05 -13.62 37.15
N VAL A 64 28.51 -12.49 37.67
CA VAL A 64 29.69 -11.77 37.18
C VAL A 64 30.74 -11.77 38.28
N ILE A 65 31.88 -12.38 38.01
CA ILE A 65 33.06 -12.35 38.86
C ILE A 65 33.95 -11.19 38.42
N THR A 66 34.18 -10.24 39.31
CA THR A 66 35.02 -9.05 39.08
C THR A 66 35.95 -8.81 40.27
N ASP A 67 37.14 -8.26 40.00
CA ASP A 67 38.10 -7.83 41.02
C ASP A 67 37.89 -6.36 41.45
N SER A 68 36.89 -5.68 40.87
CA SER A 68 36.70 -4.23 41.00
C SER A 68 35.23 -3.81 41.11
N GLU A 69 34.81 -3.41 42.31
CA GLU A 69 33.48 -2.80 42.56
C GLU A 69 33.22 -1.52 41.75
N ASN A 70 34.29 -0.83 41.33
CA ASN A 70 34.17 0.35 40.48
C ASN A 70 33.62 0.02 39.08
N GLU A 71 33.88 -1.18 38.56
CA GLU A 71 33.41 -1.59 37.23
C GLU A 71 31.89 -1.78 37.19
N LYS A 72 31.32 -2.40 38.24
CA LYS A 72 29.87 -2.51 38.42
C LYS A 72 29.20 -1.12 38.41
N THR A 73 29.72 -0.20 39.22
CA THR A 73 29.18 1.16 39.32
C THR A 73 29.25 1.88 37.97
N ALA A 74 30.37 1.76 37.25
CA ALA A 74 30.54 2.35 35.93
C ALA A 74 29.61 1.73 34.87
N TYR A 75 29.41 0.41 34.91
CA TYR A 75 28.52 -0.31 33.99
C TYR A 75 27.06 0.15 34.13
N LEU A 76 26.57 0.25 35.37
CA LEU A 76 25.21 0.70 35.69
C LEU A 76 25.01 2.19 35.38
N ALA A 77 26.01 3.04 35.59
CA ALA A 77 25.94 4.47 35.25
C ALA A 77 25.72 4.72 33.75
N GLN A 78 26.24 3.83 32.88
CA GLN A 78 26.03 3.88 31.44
C GLN A 78 24.67 3.31 31.00
N ARG A 79 24.03 2.51 31.86
CA ARG A 79 22.75 1.81 31.62
C ARG A 79 21.76 2.12 32.74
N PRO A 80 21.40 3.40 32.93
CA PRO A 80 20.74 3.87 34.15
C PRO A 80 19.35 3.27 34.37
N GLU A 81 18.68 2.84 33.31
CA GLU A 81 17.33 2.26 33.38
C GLU A 81 17.34 0.73 33.56
N LEU A 82 18.52 0.08 33.49
CA LEU A 82 18.65 -1.38 33.60
C LEU A 82 18.10 -1.96 34.93
N PRO A 83 18.33 -1.34 36.11
CA PRO A 83 17.80 -1.83 37.38
C PRO A 83 16.27 -1.79 37.49
N SER A 84 15.58 -1.09 36.59
CA SER A 84 14.10 -1.09 36.54
C SER A 84 13.55 -2.38 35.91
N PHE A 85 14.38 -3.19 35.25
CA PHE A 85 13.96 -4.38 34.50
C PHE A 85 14.67 -5.67 34.94
N PHE A 86 15.93 -5.59 35.39
CA PHE A 86 16.71 -6.73 35.85
C PHE A 86 17.03 -6.62 37.33
N ASP A 87 16.85 -7.73 38.05
CA ASP A 87 17.19 -7.84 39.47
C ASP A 87 18.71 -7.79 39.65
N ILE A 88 19.22 -6.68 40.18
CA ILE A 88 20.65 -6.49 40.45
C ILE A 88 20.90 -6.83 41.92
N ASP A 89 21.63 -7.91 42.21
CA ASP A 89 21.99 -8.34 43.57
C ASP A 89 20.81 -8.46 44.56
N GLY A 90 19.63 -8.85 44.08
CA GLY A 90 18.44 -9.03 44.93
C GLY A 90 17.74 -7.74 45.33
N THR A 91 17.95 -6.66 44.57
CA THR A 91 17.34 -5.34 44.85
C THR A 91 15.89 -5.22 44.39
N LEU A 92 15.47 -6.04 43.42
CA LEU A 92 14.07 -6.09 42.97
C LEU A 92 13.31 -7.18 43.75
N SER A 93 12.07 -6.88 44.13
CA SER A 93 11.17 -7.88 44.71
C SER A 93 10.99 -9.07 43.74
N GLU A 94 10.84 -10.28 44.27
CA GLU A 94 10.54 -11.47 43.47
C GLU A 94 9.14 -11.38 42.84
N ASP A 95 9.04 -10.69 41.70
CA ASP A 95 7.88 -10.71 40.80
C ASP A 95 8.15 -11.61 39.58
N ASP A 96 7.09 -12.10 38.93
CA ASP A 96 7.19 -12.90 37.70
C ASP A 96 7.50 -12.05 36.45
N ASP A 97 7.53 -10.72 36.59
CA ASP A 97 7.67 -9.77 35.48
C ASP A 97 9.12 -9.26 35.29
N ASN A 98 10.09 -9.65 36.13
CA ASN A 98 11.51 -9.33 35.93
C ASN A 98 12.11 -10.01 34.69
N TYR A 99 13.11 -9.36 34.09
CA TYR A 99 13.73 -9.84 32.84
C TYR A 99 14.86 -10.86 33.09
N GLY A 100 15.28 -11.00 34.35
CA GLY A 100 16.37 -11.86 34.80
C GLY A 100 17.08 -11.27 36.01
N ARG A 101 18.06 -12.01 36.53
CA ARG A 101 18.90 -11.61 37.67
C ARG A 101 20.35 -11.44 37.23
N ILE A 102 21.01 -10.41 37.77
CA ILE A 102 22.45 -10.14 37.63
C ILE A 102 23.04 -10.10 39.03
N SER A 103 24.02 -10.97 39.31
CA SER A 103 24.74 -11.03 40.58
C SER A 103 26.20 -10.66 40.35
N PHE A 104 26.72 -9.69 41.09
CA PHE A 104 28.13 -9.30 41.08
C PHE A 104 28.82 -9.87 42.31
N GLU A 105 29.86 -10.67 42.09
CA GLU A 105 30.66 -11.29 43.14
C GLU A 105 32.12 -10.84 43.02
N SER A 106 32.71 -10.46 44.15
CA SER A 106 34.10 -9.98 44.19
C SER A 106 35.06 -11.14 44.41
N CYS A 107 35.99 -11.35 43.48
CA CYS A 107 37.07 -12.33 43.60
C CYS A 107 38.36 -11.78 43.00
N GLN A 108 39.48 -11.91 43.71
CA GLN A 108 40.80 -11.49 43.23
C GLN A 108 41.57 -12.67 42.63
N LEU A 109 42.05 -12.49 41.41
CA LEU A 109 42.96 -13.43 40.74
C LEU A 109 44.41 -13.09 41.09
N ALA A 110 45.27 -14.11 41.17
CA ALA A 110 46.68 -14.04 41.55
C ALA A 110 47.61 -13.51 40.43
N GLY A 111 47.18 -12.45 39.72
CA GLY A 111 47.97 -11.82 38.66
C GLY A 111 48.38 -12.81 37.55
N ASN A 112 49.69 -12.95 37.32
CA ASN A 112 50.24 -13.83 36.27
C ASN A 112 50.48 -15.29 36.71
N ASP A 113 50.17 -15.65 37.96
CA ASP A 113 50.34 -17.05 38.42
C ASP A 113 49.22 -17.94 37.88
N GLN A 114 49.54 -18.68 36.82
CA GLN A 114 48.57 -19.54 36.12
C GLN A 114 48.08 -20.70 36.99
N ASN A 115 48.91 -21.23 37.89
CA ASN A 115 48.52 -22.38 38.72
C ASN A 115 47.60 -21.93 39.86
N GLU A 116 47.94 -20.84 40.54
CA GLU A 116 47.10 -20.28 41.60
C GLU A 116 45.75 -19.79 41.02
N ASN A 117 45.77 -19.15 39.84
CA ASN A 117 44.53 -18.78 39.15
C ASN A 117 43.69 -20.01 38.75
N ALA A 118 44.32 -21.12 38.32
CA ALA A 118 43.58 -22.34 38.00
C ALA A 118 42.87 -22.91 39.23
N ASP A 119 43.52 -22.93 40.40
CA ASP A 119 42.93 -23.40 41.66
C ASP A 119 41.76 -22.50 42.12
N ILE A 120 41.93 -21.17 42.01
CA ILE A 120 40.86 -20.20 42.30
C ILE A 120 39.67 -20.41 41.37
N LEU A 121 39.90 -20.56 40.06
CA LEU A 121 38.83 -20.74 39.07
C LEU A 121 38.11 -22.08 39.22
N GLN A 122 38.84 -23.15 39.57
CA GLN A 122 38.22 -24.43 39.92
C GLN A 122 37.35 -24.28 41.17
N THR A 123 37.81 -23.55 42.19
CA THR A 123 37.03 -23.27 43.40
C THR A 123 35.75 -22.49 43.09
N ILE A 124 35.82 -21.44 42.25
CA ILE A 124 34.64 -20.71 41.79
C ILE A 124 33.67 -21.66 41.07
N MET A 125 34.17 -22.53 40.19
CA MET A 125 33.33 -23.50 39.50
C MET A 125 32.67 -24.50 40.46
N CYS A 126 33.37 -24.94 41.52
CA CYS A 126 32.81 -25.77 42.59
C CYS A 126 31.65 -25.06 43.30
N GLU A 127 31.88 -23.81 43.74
CA GLU A 127 30.86 -23.01 44.45
C GLU A 127 29.62 -22.78 43.57
N GLN A 128 29.84 -22.43 42.30
CA GLN A 128 28.76 -22.20 41.35
C GLN A 128 28.04 -23.50 40.95
N TYR A 129 28.69 -24.66 40.99
CA TYR A 129 28.06 -25.96 40.78
C TYR A 129 27.00 -26.26 41.84
N ASP A 130 27.26 -25.95 43.11
CA ASP A 130 26.30 -26.18 44.19
C ASP A 130 25.19 -25.13 44.21
N LEU A 131 25.50 -23.88 43.83
CA LEU A 131 24.55 -22.78 43.89
C LEU A 131 23.60 -22.71 42.70
N ARG A 132 24.14 -22.70 41.47
CA ARG A 132 23.36 -22.35 40.26
C ARG A 132 23.63 -23.23 39.05
N ARG A 133 24.68 -24.04 39.03
CA ARG A 133 25.11 -24.88 37.89
C ARG A 133 25.16 -24.10 36.56
N PRO A 134 26.28 -23.45 36.23
CA PRO A 134 26.38 -22.67 35.00
C PRO A 134 26.21 -23.55 33.75
N HIS A 135 25.34 -23.11 32.83
CA HIS A 135 25.22 -23.71 31.49
C HIS A 135 26.21 -23.07 30.50
N TYR A 136 26.68 -21.86 30.81
CA TYR A 136 27.62 -21.12 29.98
C TYR A 136 28.61 -20.35 30.85
N VAL A 137 29.89 -20.40 30.50
CA VAL A 137 30.98 -19.63 31.12
C VAL A 137 31.65 -18.77 30.07
N PHE A 138 31.86 -17.49 30.37
CA PHE A 138 32.59 -16.55 29.52
C PHE A 138 33.78 -15.95 30.27
N ILE A 139 34.95 -15.90 29.62
CA ILE A 139 36.22 -15.52 30.25
C ILE A 139 36.87 -14.36 29.50
N ALA A 140 37.17 -13.28 30.23
CA ALA A 140 37.70 -12.02 29.71
C ALA A 140 38.67 -11.35 30.72
N LEU A 141 39.84 -11.96 30.92
CA LEU A 141 40.86 -11.56 31.89
C LEU A 141 41.94 -10.61 31.33
N GLY A 142 41.78 -10.16 30.08
CA GLY A 142 42.65 -9.15 29.46
C GLY A 142 43.96 -9.65 28.83
N ASP A 143 44.31 -10.93 28.98
CA ASP A 143 45.47 -11.57 28.32
C ASP A 143 45.06 -12.91 27.68
N ASP A 144 45.48 -13.15 26.43
CA ASP A 144 45.09 -14.33 25.64
C ASP A 144 45.57 -15.65 26.29
N MET A 145 46.77 -15.68 26.89
CA MET A 145 47.29 -16.89 27.55
C MET A 145 46.54 -17.15 28.85
N LEU A 146 46.27 -16.10 29.62
CA LEU A 146 45.49 -16.18 30.85
C LEU A 146 44.04 -16.61 30.59
N ASN A 147 43.40 -16.07 29.55
CA ASN A 147 42.07 -16.47 29.10
C ASN A 147 42.01 -17.95 28.73
N ARG A 148 43.02 -18.45 28.01
CA ARG A 148 43.11 -19.86 27.63
C ARG A 148 43.31 -20.76 28.85
N ALA A 149 44.27 -20.42 29.72
CA ALA A 149 44.54 -21.19 30.93
C ALA A 149 43.30 -21.27 31.83
N ALA A 150 42.57 -20.15 31.97
CA ALA A 150 41.32 -20.10 32.70
C ALA A 150 40.22 -20.97 32.04
N GLY A 151 40.12 -20.96 30.71
CA GLY A 151 39.22 -21.84 29.97
C GLY A 151 39.50 -23.32 30.20
N ASP A 152 40.78 -23.71 30.21
CA ASP A 152 41.23 -25.08 30.48
C ASP A 152 40.97 -25.50 31.94
N ALA A 153 41.13 -24.58 32.90
CA ALA A 153 40.79 -24.81 34.31
C ALA A 153 39.29 -25.03 34.51
N CYS A 154 38.44 -24.17 33.92
CA CYS A 154 36.99 -24.34 33.95
C CYS A 154 36.55 -25.64 33.26
N ARG A 155 37.20 -26.02 32.14
CA ARG A 155 36.92 -27.28 31.43
C ARG A 155 37.22 -28.49 32.31
N THR A 156 38.37 -28.45 33.00
CA THR A 156 38.76 -29.50 33.95
C THR A 156 37.70 -29.65 35.06
N ALA A 157 37.22 -28.54 35.61
CA ALA A 157 36.13 -28.58 36.59
C ALA A 157 34.83 -29.16 36.00
N VAL A 158 34.44 -28.75 34.78
CA VAL A 158 33.25 -29.29 34.08
C VAL A 158 33.35 -30.80 33.87
N GLU A 159 34.53 -31.33 33.53
CA GLU A 159 34.77 -32.76 33.38
C GLU A 159 34.72 -33.51 34.73
N VAL A 160 35.32 -32.95 35.78
CA VAL A 160 35.31 -33.53 37.13
C VAL A 160 33.89 -33.58 37.72
N PHE A 161 33.07 -32.57 37.46
CA PHE A 161 31.69 -32.48 37.97
C PHE A 161 30.63 -33.06 37.02
N GLU A 162 31.05 -33.67 35.90
CA GLU A 162 30.18 -34.20 34.84
C GLU A 162 29.11 -33.18 34.40
N MET A 163 29.49 -31.91 34.28
CA MET A 163 28.60 -30.82 33.93
C MET A 163 28.39 -30.74 32.42
N SER A 164 27.18 -30.36 32.00
CA SER A 164 26.93 -29.86 30.66
C SER A 164 27.12 -28.34 30.68
N CYS A 165 28.24 -27.84 30.17
CA CYS A 165 28.56 -26.42 30.18
C CYS A 165 29.38 -26.01 28.95
N SER A 166 29.00 -24.89 28.31
CA SER A 166 29.78 -24.28 27.23
C SER A 166 30.71 -23.22 27.79
N ILE A 167 31.99 -23.28 27.46
CA ILE A 167 33.01 -22.33 27.91
C ILE A 167 33.51 -21.54 26.72
N SER A 168 33.50 -20.22 26.82
CA SER A 168 34.06 -19.32 25.81
C SER A 168 35.06 -18.36 26.43
N TYR A 169 36.16 -18.09 25.73
CA TYR A 169 37.20 -17.19 26.21
C TYR A 169 37.67 -16.25 25.09
N ILE A 170 38.05 -15.04 25.46
CA ILE A 170 38.51 -14.04 24.47
C ILE A 170 39.89 -14.41 23.92
N CYS A 171 40.04 -14.24 22.62
CA CYS A 171 41.32 -14.30 21.94
C CYS A 171 41.45 -13.12 20.94
N GLU A 172 42.52 -12.34 21.04
CA GLU A 172 42.75 -11.21 20.14
C GLU A 172 43.36 -11.61 18.79
N LYS A 173 44.11 -12.73 18.75
CA LYS A 173 44.83 -13.21 17.56
C LYS A 173 44.32 -14.60 17.13
N SER A 174 43.93 -14.77 15.86
CA SER A 174 43.57 -16.12 15.37
C SER A 174 44.84 -16.96 15.12
N THR A 175 45.02 -18.05 15.87
CA THR A 175 46.02 -19.09 15.58
C THR A 175 45.41 -20.16 14.68
N SER A 176 46.14 -20.56 13.63
CA SER A 176 45.67 -21.50 12.60
C SER A 176 45.74 -22.98 13.01
N SER A 177 45.89 -23.29 14.30
CA SER A 177 46.23 -24.64 14.78
C SER A 177 45.59 -25.02 16.12
N ASP A 178 44.45 -24.44 16.48
CA ASP A 178 43.76 -24.83 17.71
C ASP A 178 42.95 -26.10 17.43
N GLU A 179 43.27 -27.20 18.11
CA GLU A 179 42.42 -28.40 18.16
C GLU A 179 41.01 -27.98 18.60
N GLN A 180 39.99 -28.37 17.83
CA GLN A 180 38.60 -28.13 18.21
C GLN A 180 38.23 -29.03 19.39
N LEU A 181 38.34 -28.48 20.60
CA LEU A 181 37.89 -29.11 21.82
C LEU A 181 36.37 -28.88 21.98
N SER A 182 35.63 -29.95 22.29
CA SER A 182 34.18 -29.87 22.47
C SER A 182 33.84 -28.93 23.63
N PHE A 183 32.87 -28.03 23.43
CA PHE A 183 32.38 -27.07 24.44
C PHE A 183 33.41 -26.06 24.98
N LEU A 184 34.59 -25.95 24.38
CA LEU A 184 35.57 -24.90 24.67
C LEU A 184 35.82 -24.08 23.40
N TYR A 185 35.32 -22.85 23.37
CA TYR A 185 35.27 -22.02 22.16
C TYR A 185 36.10 -20.73 22.28
N PRO A 186 37.15 -20.53 21.48
CA PRO A 186 37.81 -19.23 21.38
C PRO A 186 36.90 -18.21 20.69
N LEU A 187 36.73 -17.05 21.31
CA LEU A 187 36.02 -15.90 20.75
C LEU A 187 37.04 -14.89 20.20
N PHE A 188 37.16 -14.87 18.87
CA PHE A 188 38.06 -13.95 18.17
C PHE A 188 37.46 -12.54 18.09
N ILE A 189 37.78 -11.69 19.07
CA ILE A 189 37.11 -10.41 19.27
C ILE A 189 37.37 -9.39 18.14
N ASN A 190 38.51 -9.51 17.46
CA ASN A 190 38.93 -8.65 16.36
C ASN A 190 38.52 -9.19 14.98
N ALA A 191 37.76 -10.30 14.93
CA ALA A 191 37.30 -10.87 13.67
C ALA A 191 36.40 -9.90 12.89
N ASP A 192 36.61 -9.79 11.58
CA ASP A 192 35.70 -9.05 10.70
C ASP A 192 34.49 -9.94 10.36
N ILE A 193 33.52 -9.98 11.28
CA ILE A 193 32.32 -10.82 11.18
C ILE A 193 31.57 -10.57 9.86
N LYS A 194 31.59 -9.33 9.37
CA LYS A 194 30.89 -8.95 8.14
C LYS A 194 31.46 -9.62 6.89
N ARG A 195 32.68 -10.18 6.95
CA ARG A 195 33.29 -10.97 5.87
C ARG A 195 32.99 -12.47 5.98
N ILE A 196 32.40 -12.94 7.08
CA ILE A 196 32.06 -14.36 7.25
C ILE A 196 30.85 -14.68 6.33
N PRO A 197 30.94 -15.70 5.45
CA PRO A 197 29.86 -16.01 4.50
C PRO A 197 28.49 -16.23 5.13
N SER A 198 28.41 -16.90 6.29
CA SER A 198 27.17 -17.16 7.02
C SER A 198 26.53 -15.90 7.62
N TYR A 199 27.31 -14.83 7.86
CA TYR A 199 26.77 -13.54 8.33
C TYR A 199 25.95 -12.83 7.24
N LEU A 200 26.17 -13.15 5.95
CA LEU A 200 25.37 -12.60 4.86
C LEU A 200 23.88 -12.98 4.99
N GLU A 201 23.58 -14.17 5.54
CA GLU A 201 22.20 -14.58 5.83
C GLU A 201 21.60 -13.79 7.00
N VAL A 202 22.39 -13.47 8.02
CA VAL A 202 21.97 -12.59 9.13
C VAL A 202 21.60 -11.21 8.60
N GLU A 203 22.44 -10.61 7.75
CA GLU A 203 22.15 -9.31 7.13
C GLU A 203 20.92 -9.34 6.22
N ARG A 204 20.75 -10.42 5.43
CA ARG A 204 19.53 -10.61 4.62
C ARG A 204 18.29 -10.63 5.51
N MET A 205 18.28 -11.47 6.54
CA MET A 205 17.16 -11.55 7.48
C MET A 205 16.93 -10.21 8.19
N ALA A 206 17.99 -9.49 8.56
CA ALA A 206 17.86 -8.21 9.27
C ALA A 206 17.25 -7.15 8.36
N PHE A 207 17.61 -7.14 7.08
CA PHE A 207 16.95 -6.29 6.10
C PHE A 207 15.49 -6.71 5.89
N ASN A 208 15.16 -8.01 5.90
CA ASN A 208 13.77 -8.48 5.84
C ASN A 208 12.95 -8.03 7.05
N THR A 209 13.52 -8.03 8.25
CA THR A 209 12.91 -7.46 9.46
C THR A 209 12.53 -6.00 9.21
N HIS A 210 13.41 -5.20 8.61
CA HIS A 210 13.12 -3.82 8.26
C HIS A 210 11.97 -3.68 7.24
N LEU A 211 11.82 -4.66 6.34
CA LEU A 211 10.75 -4.68 5.33
C LEU A 211 9.38 -5.07 5.91
N VAL A 212 9.27 -5.59 7.14
CA VAL A 212 7.99 -6.06 7.73
C VAL A 212 6.90 -4.98 7.68
N TRP A 213 7.25 -3.72 7.94
CA TRP A 213 6.30 -2.61 7.97
C TRP A 213 6.03 -1.96 6.61
N GLU A 214 6.71 -2.37 5.55
CA GLU A 214 6.43 -1.88 4.19
C GLU A 214 5.13 -2.49 3.64
N LYS A 215 4.30 -1.68 2.99
CA LYS A 215 3.01 -2.14 2.41
C LYS A 215 3.19 -3.04 1.19
N ASN A 216 4.26 -2.84 0.42
CA ASN A 216 4.63 -3.63 -0.74
C ASN A 216 6.15 -3.73 -0.87
N LEU A 217 6.65 -4.62 -1.74
CA LEU A 217 8.09 -4.83 -1.92
C LEU A 217 8.68 -4.08 -3.13
N ASN A 218 7.85 -3.62 -4.06
CA ASN A 218 8.32 -2.82 -5.21
C ASN A 218 8.47 -1.34 -4.82
N VAL A 219 9.43 -1.10 -3.95
CA VAL A 219 9.77 0.21 -3.36
C VAL A 219 11.12 0.70 -3.88
N ASN A 220 11.43 1.97 -3.61
CA ASN A 220 12.78 2.48 -3.83
C ASN A 220 13.75 1.86 -2.80
N TYR A 221 14.32 0.71 -3.15
CA TYR A 221 15.27 -0.02 -2.31
C TYR A 221 16.49 0.81 -1.92
N GLY A 222 16.91 1.80 -2.72
CA GLY A 222 17.98 2.72 -2.34
C GLY A 222 17.62 3.54 -1.10
N ALA A 223 16.41 4.10 -1.08
CA ALA A 223 15.89 4.87 0.06
C ALA A 223 15.64 3.96 1.28
N VAL A 224 15.04 2.79 1.07
CA VAL A 224 14.77 1.84 2.16
C VAL A 224 16.07 1.32 2.77
N ARG A 225 17.09 0.98 1.97
CA ARG A 225 18.41 0.60 2.48
C ARG A 225 19.11 1.74 3.21
N ALA A 226 18.96 2.98 2.76
CA ALA A 226 19.49 4.13 3.48
C ALA A 226 18.82 4.30 4.86
N GLY A 227 17.51 4.05 4.95
CA GLY A 227 16.77 4.00 6.21
C GLY A 227 17.23 2.86 7.13
N TYR A 228 17.37 1.65 6.58
CA TYR A 228 17.87 0.48 7.28
C TYR A 228 19.27 0.67 7.86
N ARG A 229 20.19 1.27 7.09
CA ARG A 229 21.60 1.49 7.46
C ARG A 229 21.80 2.51 8.59
N LYS A 230 20.76 3.21 9.04
CA LYS A 230 20.86 4.05 10.24
C LYS A 230 21.17 3.18 11.45
N ASP A 231 22.13 3.58 12.26
CA ASP A 231 22.67 2.79 13.38
C ASP A 231 21.58 2.17 14.27
N TYR A 232 20.56 2.96 14.65
CA TYR A 232 19.44 2.47 15.46
C TYR A 232 18.67 1.33 14.78
N ASN A 233 18.34 1.49 13.50
CA ASN A 233 17.53 0.53 12.75
C ASN A 233 18.33 -0.74 12.44
N HIS A 234 19.57 -0.57 11.98
CA HIS A 234 20.47 -1.68 11.62
C HIS A 234 20.71 -2.57 12.84
N SER A 235 21.17 -1.98 13.95
CA SER A 235 21.47 -2.71 15.19
C SER A 235 20.26 -3.48 15.72
N SER A 236 19.08 -2.84 15.74
CA SER A 236 17.88 -3.50 16.26
C SER A 236 17.40 -4.66 15.39
N CYS A 237 17.51 -4.51 14.06
CA CYS A 237 17.16 -5.59 13.14
C CYS A 237 18.13 -6.78 13.27
N VAL A 238 19.45 -6.52 13.38
CA VAL A 238 20.46 -7.57 13.57
C VAL A 238 20.26 -8.28 14.91
N SER A 239 20.07 -7.54 16.01
CA SER A 239 19.80 -8.13 17.33
C SER A 239 18.54 -9.01 17.32
N SER A 240 17.46 -8.53 16.69
CA SER A 240 16.22 -9.32 16.54
C SER A 240 16.49 -10.63 15.79
N VAL A 241 17.24 -10.60 14.69
CA VAL A 241 17.58 -11.81 13.90
C VAL A 241 18.46 -12.79 14.66
N LEU A 242 19.50 -12.32 15.34
CA LEU A 242 20.39 -13.20 16.11
C LEU A 242 19.62 -13.92 17.24
N SER A 243 18.63 -13.24 17.83
CA SER A 243 17.73 -13.84 18.82
C SER A 243 16.70 -14.81 18.24
N LEU A 244 16.44 -14.84 16.93
CA LEU A 244 15.43 -15.73 16.34
C LEU A 244 15.75 -17.20 16.60
N LYS A 245 17.04 -17.57 16.59
CA LYS A 245 17.47 -18.94 16.90
C LYS A 245 17.01 -19.38 18.30
N TYR A 246 17.02 -18.47 19.26
CA TYR A 246 16.56 -18.69 20.63
C TYR A 246 15.04 -18.84 20.71
N LYS A 247 14.30 -17.98 20.01
CA LYS A 247 12.83 -18.08 19.95
C LYS A 247 12.36 -19.39 19.32
N LEU A 248 12.96 -19.78 18.20
CA LEU A 248 12.65 -21.02 17.50
C LEU A 248 12.98 -22.24 18.36
N TYR A 249 14.15 -22.26 19.02
CA TYR A 249 14.54 -23.33 19.91
C TYR A 249 13.55 -23.52 21.07
N SER A 250 13.04 -22.43 21.64
CA SER A 250 12.08 -22.45 22.76
C SER A 250 10.72 -23.08 22.45
N ILE A 251 10.45 -23.36 21.18
CA ILE A 251 9.26 -24.07 20.70
C ILE A 251 9.59 -25.36 19.96
N GLY A 252 10.82 -25.88 20.15
CA GLY A 252 11.27 -27.15 19.57
C GLY A 252 11.71 -27.09 18.11
N ILE A 253 12.03 -25.90 17.59
CA ILE A 253 12.59 -25.73 16.24
C ILE A 253 14.08 -25.37 16.36
N ASP A 254 14.95 -26.36 16.22
CA ASP A 254 16.38 -26.12 16.12
C ASP A 254 16.74 -25.75 14.67
N LEU A 255 17.22 -24.52 14.50
CA LEU A 255 17.50 -23.95 13.19
C LEU A 255 18.71 -24.61 12.50
N GLU A 256 19.68 -25.13 13.25
CA GLU A 256 20.87 -25.78 12.68
C GLU A 256 20.53 -27.09 11.98
N THR A 257 19.66 -27.89 12.61
CA THR A 257 19.22 -29.19 12.06
C THR A 257 18.05 -29.06 11.08
N THR A 258 17.21 -28.02 11.23
CA THR A 258 15.99 -27.87 10.42
C THR A 258 16.21 -27.06 9.14
N GLY A 259 17.05 -26.03 9.18
CA GLY A 259 17.21 -25.05 8.09
C GLY A 259 16.05 -24.06 7.98
N PHE A 260 16.27 -22.95 7.24
CA PHE A 260 15.36 -21.78 7.25
C PHE A 260 13.94 -22.05 6.72
N VAL A 261 13.82 -22.78 5.59
CA VAL A 261 12.52 -22.98 4.91
C VAL A 261 11.61 -23.89 5.73
N GLU A 262 12.15 -25.00 6.22
CA GLU A 262 11.40 -25.94 7.05
C GLU A 262 11.07 -25.34 8.43
N ALA A 263 11.99 -24.56 9.01
CA ALA A 263 11.71 -23.81 10.25
C ALA A 263 10.56 -22.82 10.05
N ALA A 264 10.55 -22.06 8.94
CA ALA A 264 9.46 -21.15 8.60
C ALA A 264 8.12 -21.88 8.42
N ARG A 265 8.12 -23.06 7.77
CA ARG A 265 6.93 -23.90 7.59
C ARG A 265 6.38 -24.40 8.94
N ARG A 266 7.24 -24.96 9.79
CA ARG A 266 6.86 -25.45 11.13
C ARG A 266 6.32 -24.31 12.01
N PHE A 267 7.04 -23.19 12.04
CA PHE A 267 6.64 -22.00 12.80
C PHE A 267 5.28 -21.47 12.33
N GLY A 268 5.10 -21.30 11.02
CA GLY A 268 3.84 -20.87 10.43
C GLY A 268 2.68 -21.82 10.73
N GLY A 269 2.92 -23.13 10.70
CA GLY A 269 1.96 -24.15 11.10
C GLY A 269 1.52 -24.00 12.55
N ILE A 270 2.48 -23.91 13.48
CA ILE A 270 2.23 -23.72 14.93
C ILE A 270 1.37 -22.48 15.18
N LEU A 271 1.72 -21.33 14.58
CA LEU A 271 1.00 -20.08 14.79
C LEU A 271 -0.38 -20.02 14.13
N SER A 272 -0.61 -20.82 13.08
CA SER A 272 -1.91 -20.88 12.40
C SER A 272 -2.97 -21.65 13.20
N ASP A 273 -2.53 -22.53 14.10
CA ASP A 273 -3.43 -23.26 15.00
C ASP A 273 -3.93 -22.34 16.13
N LYS A 274 -5.25 -22.15 16.18
CA LYS A 274 -5.91 -21.31 17.18
C LYS A 274 -5.71 -21.80 18.61
N SER A 275 -5.42 -23.09 18.83
CA SER A 275 -5.12 -23.63 20.16
C SER A 275 -3.81 -23.06 20.74
N ASN A 276 -2.87 -22.64 19.88
CA ASN A 276 -1.58 -22.07 20.24
C ASN A 276 -1.60 -20.54 20.44
N ARG A 277 -2.77 -19.93 20.64
CA ARG A 277 -2.88 -18.47 20.82
C ARG A 277 -2.08 -17.96 22.04
N GLY A 278 -2.08 -18.71 23.14
CA GLY A 278 -1.28 -18.38 24.33
C GLY A 278 0.22 -18.36 24.02
N LEU A 279 0.71 -19.41 23.35
CA LEU A 279 2.10 -19.49 22.88
C LEU A 279 2.48 -18.32 21.97
N LYS A 280 1.62 -17.96 21.01
CA LYS A 280 1.87 -16.80 20.14
C LYS A 280 2.08 -15.53 20.97
N ASN A 281 1.21 -15.29 21.95
CA ASN A 281 1.33 -14.08 22.76
C ASN A 281 2.56 -14.08 23.67
N GLU A 282 2.98 -15.24 24.16
CA GLU A 282 4.25 -15.38 24.90
C GLU A 282 5.44 -15.03 24.00
N LEU A 283 5.47 -15.47 22.74
CA LEU A 283 6.52 -15.10 21.79
C LEU A 283 6.55 -13.59 21.47
N ILE A 284 5.38 -12.94 21.39
CA ILE A 284 5.25 -11.48 21.22
C ILE A 284 5.87 -10.76 22.42
N TRP A 285 5.49 -11.19 23.62
CA TRP A 285 6.04 -10.64 24.87
C TRP A 285 7.56 -10.81 24.96
N ILE A 286 8.08 -11.99 24.59
CA ILE A 286 9.52 -12.26 24.57
C ILE A 286 10.26 -11.36 23.57
N GLU A 287 9.68 -11.06 22.39
CA GLU A 287 10.29 -10.09 21.46
C GLU A 287 10.36 -8.68 22.05
N HIS A 288 9.30 -8.22 22.72
CA HIS A 288 9.31 -6.92 23.40
C HIS A 288 10.37 -6.87 24.50
N ARG A 289 10.47 -7.93 25.33
CA ARG A 289 11.50 -8.06 26.37
C ARG A 289 12.91 -7.96 25.79
N ARG A 290 13.18 -8.72 24.73
CA ARG A 290 14.46 -8.69 24.03
C ARG A 290 14.77 -7.31 23.45
N TRP A 291 13.79 -6.64 22.83
CA TRP A 291 13.96 -5.29 22.30
C TRP A 291 14.28 -4.29 23.40
N VAL A 292 13.53 -4.30 24.49
CA VAL A 292 13.78 -3.44 25.65
C VAL A 292 15.18 -3.72 26.21
N ALA A 293 15.56 -4.98 26.44
CA ALA A 293 16.90 -5.34 26.92
C ALA A 293 18.02 -4.79 26.02
N GLU A 294 17.87 -4.89 24.69
CA GLU A 294 18.80 -4.30 23.72
C GLU A 294 18.93 -2.78 23.91
N LYS A 295 17.81 -2.07 24.04
CA LYS A 295 17.81 -0.61 24.20
C LYS A 295 18.41 -0.19 25.54
N LEU A 296 18.09 -0.88 26.63
CA LEU A 296 18.68 -0.63 27.96
C LEU A 296 20.21 -0.78 27.93
N CYS A 297 20.72 -1.84 27.31
CA CYS A 297 22.17 -2.08 27.17
C CYS A 297 22.86 -0.98 26.34
N LEU A 298 22.15 -0.38 25.39
CA LEU A 298 22.63 0.77 24.60
C LEU A 298 22.49 2.12 25.33
N GLY A 299 22.04 2.12 26.59
CA GLY A 299 21.84 3.30 27.42
C GLY A 299 20.57 4.09 27.09
N TRP A 300 19.56 3.47 26.49
CA TRP A 300 18.28 4.11 26.26
C TRP A 300 17.41 4.12 27.51
N GLN A 301 16.58 5.15 27.62
CA GLN A 301 15.71 5.39 28.77
C GLN A 301 14.25 5.57 28.35
N HIS A 302 13.35 5.35 29.31
CA HIS A 302 11.93 5.61 29.13
C HIS A 302 11.64 7.12 29.00
N ILE A 303 10.65 7.48 28.18
CA ILE A 303 10.09 8.85 28.19
C ILE A 303 9.03 8.91 29.28
N SER A 304 9.41 9.36 30.48
CA SER A 304 8.52 9.43 31.64
C SER A 304 7.43 10.50 31.50
N ASP A 305 7.73 11.65 30.88
CA ASP A 305 6.73 12.68 30.60
C ASP A 305 6.16 12.54 29.19
N LEU A 306 5.00 11.90 29.08
CA LEU A 306 4.29 11.74 27.81
C LEU A 306 3.85 13.07 27.17
N GLU A 307 3.86 14.20 27.90
CA GLU A 307 3.59 15.51 27.29
C GLU A 307 4.64 15.92 26.25
N GLU A 308 5.88 15.43 26.38
CA GLU A 308 6.95 15.64 25.39
C GLU A 308 6.58 15.00 24.03
N CYS A 309 5.81 13.91 24.06
CA CYS A 309 5.39 13.17 22.88
C CYS A 309 4.23 13.81 22.12
N ALA A 310 3.64 14.92 22.63
CA ALA A 310 2.43 15.54 22.10
C ALA A 310 2.53 15.93 20.62
N THR A 311 3.71 16.27 20.11
CA THR A 311 3.95 16.64 18.70
C THR A 311 4.30 15.44 17.81
N GLY A 312 4.22 14.22 18.33
CA GLY A 312 4.52 12.97 17.62
C GLY A 312 5.94 12.44 17.78
N ILE A 313 6.75 13.07 18.64
CA ILE A 313 8.10 12.58 18.95
C ILE A 313 8.00 11.49 20.02
N THR A 314 7.88 10.22 19.60
CA THR A 314 7.85 9.06 20.51
C THR A 314 9.22 8.38 20.67
N LYS A 315 10.21 8.86 19.91
CA LYS A 315 11.61 8.43 19.94
C LYS A 315 12.53 9.65 19.79
N ASP A 316 13.46 9.80 20.72
CA ASP A 316 14.49 10.84 20.73
C ASP A 316 15.88 10.18 20.65
N GLU A 317 16.43 10.08 19.43
CA GLU A 317 17.74 9.45 19.19
C GLU A 317 18.90 10.23 19.82
N LYS A 318 18.77 11.56 19.97
CA LYS A 318 19.85 12.40 20.52
C LYS A 318 20.01 12.18 22.02
N ARG A 319 18.89 12.08 22.75
CA ARG A 319 18.88 11.80 24.19
C ARG A 319 18.75 10.32 24.52
N LYS A 320 18.66 9.45 23.51
CA LYS A 320 18.39 8.00 23.63
C LYS A 320 17.16 7.71 24.49
N ARG A 321 16.00 8.30 24.16
CA ARG A 321 14.74 8.04 24.89
C ARG A 321 13.68 7.45 23.98
N HIS A 322 12.87 6.52 24.49
CA HIS A 322 11.77 5.91 23.74
C HIS A 322 10.56 5.63 24.65
N VAL A 323 9.36 5.89 24.14
CA VAL A 323 8.11 5.75 24.93
C VAL A 323 7.78 4.29 25.28
N CYS A 324 8.10 3.35 24.39
CA CYS A 324 7.86 1.92 24.61
C CYS A 324 8.89 1.20 25.51
N ILE A 325 9.85 1.90 26.15
CA ILE A 325 10.74 1.26 27.13
C ILE A 325 9.98 1.15 28.45
N VAL A 326 9.09 0.15 28.51
CA VAL A 326 8.23 -0.21 29.64
C VAL A 326 8.05 -1.73 29.65
N ARG A 327 7.60 -2.30 30.77
CA ARG A 327 7.35 -3.75 30.86
C ARG A 327 6.08 -4.12 30.07
N SER A 328 5.94 -5.41 29.75
CA SER A 328 4.75 -5.97 29.12
C SER A 328 4.48 -7.37 29.68
N ARG A 329 3.32 -7.96 29.36
CA ARG A 329 2.88 -9.31 29.71
C ARG A 329 2.34 -10.04 28.47
N PRO A 330 2.21 -11.39 28.52
CA PRO A 330 1.66 -12.20 27.42
C PRO A 330 0.18 -11.96 27.10
N ASP A 331 -0.58 -11.18 27.87
CA ASP A 331 -1.96 -10.91 27.51
C ASP A 331 -2.09 -9.86 26.38
N GLN A 332 -3.23 -9.87 25.70
CA GLN A 332 -3.55 -8.94 24.60
C GLN A 332 -4.79 -8.12 24.97
N LYS A 333 -4.95 -7.77 26.26
CA LYS A 333 -6.19 -7.17 26.79
C LYS A 333 -6.56 -5.87 26.08
N LEU A 334 -5.60 -5.02 25.75
CA LEU A 334 -5.88 -3.79 25.00
C LEU A 334 -6.55 -4.08 23.65
N ALA A 335 -5.99 -5.02 22.89
CA ALA A 335 -6.50 -5.41 21.58
C ALA A 335 -7.85 -6.15 21.65
N THR A 336 -8.12 -6.90 22.72
CA THR A 336 -9.34 -7.74 22.82
C THR A 336 -10.49 -7.12 23.61
N GLU A 337 -10.21 -6.34 24.66
CA GLU A 337 -11.22 -5.88 25.62
C GLU A 337 -11.47 -4.37 25.58
N PHE A 338 -10.50 -3.59 25.11
CA PHE A 338 -10.59 -2.13 25.01
C PHE A 338 -10.99 -1.66 23.59
N ARG A 339 -11.10 -2.61 22.65
CA ARG A 339 -11.48 -2.36 21.25
C ARG A 339 -12.51 -3.40 20.79
N SER A 340 -13.78 -3.15 21.07
CA SER A 340 -14.89 -4.02 20.62
C SER A 340 -15.75 -3.28 19.58
N ASN A 341 -15.89 -3.83 18.37
CA ASN A 341 -16.71 -3.25 17.28
C ASN A 341 -16.43 -1.76 16.98
N ASP A 342 -15.15 -1.37 16.93
CA ASP A 342 -14.72 0.03 16.76
C ASP A 342 -15.21 1.00 17.87
N ASN A 343 -15.62 0.47 19.03
CA ASN A 343 -15.83 1.24 20.26
C ASN A 343 -14.52 1.38 21.03
N TYR A 344 -14.12 2.63 21.28
CA TYR A 344 -12.91 3.00 22.02
C TYR A 344 -13.22 3.76 23.33
N ASP A 345 -14.45 3.68 23.85
CA ASP A 345 -14.84 4.36 25.10
C ASP A 345 -13.88 4.05 26.25
N LYS A 346 -13.39 2.81 26.35
CA LYS A 346 -12.41 2.44 27.38
C LYS A 346 -11.06 3.16 27.19
N TRP A 347 -10.58 3.36 25.95
CA TRP A 347 -9.38 4.17 25.73
C TRP A 347 -9.56 5.59 26.28
N ASP A 348 -10.72 6.19 26.02
CA ASP A 348 -10.97 7.58 26.39
C ASP A 348 -11.34 7.78 27.87
N LYS A 349 -11.99 6.80 28.49
CA LYS A 349 -12.71 6.98 29.77
C LYS A 349 -12.47 5.90 30.83
N ALA A 350 -11.73 4.83 30.54
CA ALA A 350 -11.42 3.79 31.53
C ALA A 350 -10.89 4.39 32.83
N SER A 351 -11.37 3.84 33.95
CA SER A 351 -10.94 4.22 35.30
C SER A 351 -9.49 3.76 35.55
N ASP A 352 -8.85 4.29 36.59
CA ASP A 352 -7.52 3.84 36.98
C ASP A 352 -7.50 2.36 37.37
N THR A 353 -8.62 1.84 37.91
CA THR A 353 -8.79 0.41 38.19
C THR A 353 -8.80 -0.43 36.91
N ASP A 354 -9.48 0.04 35.86
CA ASP A 354 -9.49 -0.65 34.56
C ASP A 354 -8.12 -0.58 33.88
N LEU A 355 -7.44 0.57 33.95
CA LEU A 355 -6.09 0.75 33.43
C LEU A 355 -5.06 -0.11 34.18
N GLY A 356 -5.25 -0.33 35.49
CA GLY A 356 -4.41 -1.21 36.30
C GLY A 356 -4.47 -2.68 35.88
N GLN A 357 -5.43 -3.09 35.05
CA GLN A 357 -5.51 -4.44 34.49
C GLN A 357 -4.66 -4.63 33.23
N LEU A 358 -4.29 -3.53 32.57
CA LEU A 358 -3.38 -3.53 31.43
C LEU A 358 -1.95 -3.68 31.92
N ASP A 359 -1.06 -4.18 31.07
CA ASP A 359 0.38 -4.06 31.32
C ASP A 359 0.89 -2.65 30.99
N ASP A 360 2.14 -2.36 31.31
CA ASP A 360 2.66 -1.00 31.17
C ASP A 360 2.72 -0.53 29.70
N LEU A 361 2.95 -1.44 28.74
CA LEU A 361 2.97 -1.11 27.30
C LEU A 361 1.57 -0.76 26.77
N ASP A 362 0.58 -1.56 27.13
CA ASP A 362 -0.82 -1.34 26.79
C ASP A 362 -1.34 -0.07 27.46
N ARG A 363 -1.01 0.12 28.75
CA ARG A 363 -1.36 1.32 29.51
C ARG A 363 -0.71 2.57 28.92
N MET A 364 0.58 2.53 28.59
CA MET A 364 1.29 3.64 27.93
C MET A 364 0.60 4.02 26.61
N SER A 365 0.15 3.05 25.82
CA SER A 365 -0.58 3.30 24.57
C SER A 365 -1.85 4.12 24.81
N VAL A 366 -2.62 3.76 25.84
CA VAL A 366 -3.84 4.48 26.25
C VAL A 366 -3.54 5.86 26.83
N GLU A 367 -2.53 5.97 27.70
CA GLU A 367 -2.16 7.24 28.32
C GLU A 367 -1.63 8.25 27.29
N LEU A 368 -0.79 7.80 26.35
CA LEU A 368 -0.30 8.63 25.25
C LEU A 368 -1.45 9.09 24.34
N HIS A 369 -2.40 8.20 24.03
CA HIS A 369 -3.64 8.58 23.34
C HIS A 369 -4.39 9.68 24.08
N ARG A 370 -4.53 9.58 25.41
CA ARG A 370 -5.19 10.61 26.23
C ARG A 370 -4.44 11.95 26.23
N VAL A 371 -3.10 11.94 26.17
CA VAL A 371 -2.30 13.15 25.94
C VAL A 371 -2.68 13.79 24.60
N TYR A 372 -2.71 13.01 23.51
CA TYR A 372 -3.12 13.50 22.20
C TYR A 372 -4.54 14.05 22.23
N ALA A 373 -5.52 13.35 22.81
CA ALA A 373 -6.90 13.80 22.93
C ALA A 373 -7.02 15.14 23.69
N ARG A 374 -6.25 15.32 24.77
CA ARG A 374 -6.21 16.57 25.54
C ARG A 374 -5.57 17.72 24.74
N LYS A 375 -4.48 17.47 24.01
CA LYS A 375 -3.84 18.45 23.12
C LYS A 375 -4.73 18.79 21.93
N ALA A 376 -5.42 17.82 21.36
CA ALA A 376 -6.41 18.01 20.31
C ALA A 376 -7.54 18.93 20.77
N LYS A 377 -8.07 18.75 21.99
CA LYS A 377 -9.06 19.69 22.58
C LYS A 377 -8.54 21.12 22.69
N LYS A 378 -7.26 21.31 23.02
CA LYS A 378 -6.62 22.65 23.05
C LYS A 378 -6.46 23.22 21.64
N ALA A 379 -5.96 22.42 20.69
CA ALA A 379 -5.82 22.79 19.29
C ALA A 379 -7.17 23.19 18.67
N LYS A 380 -8.25 22.47 19.00
CA LYS A 380 -9.62 22.77 18.55
C LYS A 380 -10.11 24.16 18.96
N LYS A 381 -9.65 24.69 20.09
CA LYS A 381 -9.98 26.07 20.54
C LYS A 381 -9.23 27.15 19.75
N GLN A 382 -8.14 26.81 19.07
CA GLN A 382 -7.29 27.76 18.34
C GLN A 382 -7.69 27.94 16.86
N ASN A 383 -8.77 27.30 16.41
CA ASN A 383 -9.27 27.38 15.03
C ASN A 383 -8.17 27.19 13.95
N LEU A 384 -7.31 26.18 14.11
CA LEU A 384 -6.18 25.92 13.21
C LEU A 384 -6.59 25.83 11.72
N LEU A 385 -7.79 25.31 11.44
CA LEU A 385 -8.32 25.15 10.09
C LEU A 385 -8.72 26.46 9.39
N SER A 386 -8.85 27.56 10.13
CA SER A 386 -9.05 28.91 9.59
C SER A 386 -7.79 29.78 9.68
N GLY A 387 -6.63 29.18 9.98
CA GLY A 387 -5.37 29.89 10.17
C GLY A 387 -4.62 30.23 8.88
N ASN A 388 -3.58 31.07 9.02
CA ASN A 388 -2.77 31.59 7.92
C ASN A 388 -2.12 30.50 7.05
N SER A 389 -1.76 29.33 7.61
CA SER A 389 -1.14 28.24 6.84
C SER A 389 -2.06 27.65 5.77
N ILE A 390 -3.35 27.45 6.07
CA ILE A 390 -4.33 26.94 5.11
C ILE A 390 -4.58 27.96 4.00
N ALA A 391 -4.69 29.25 4.35
CA ALA A 391 -4.81 30.33 3.38
C ALA A 391 -3.55 30.45 2.49
N ALA A 392 -2.36 30.33 3.08
CA ALA A 392 -1.10 30.35 2.35
C ALA A 392 -0.98 29.18 1.36
N ILE A 393 -1.34 27.95 1.78
CA ILE A 393 -1.36 26.80 0.87
C ILE A 393 -2.32 27.06 -0.30
N ARG A 394 -3.52 27.57 -0.04
CA ARG A 394 -4.52 27.88 -1.08
C ARG A 394 -4.00 28.91 -2.09
N SER A 395 -3.32 29.96 -1.63
CA SER A 395 -2.71 30.97 -2.52
C SER A 395 -1.56 30.39 -3.36
N LEU A 396 -0.73 29.51 -2.79
CA LEU A 396 0.40 28.90 -3.52
C LEU A 396 -0.05 28.00 -4.68
N ILE A 397 -1.22 27.37 -4.57
CA ILE A 397 -1.76 26.45 -5.58
C ILE A 397 -2.78 27.11 -6.53
N GLU A 398 -3.01 28.42 -6.37
CA GLU A 398 -3.94 29.17 -7.21
C GLU A 398 -3.57 29.06 -8.70
N GLY A 399 -4.59 28.87 -9.54
CA GLY A 399 -4.43 28.62 -10.98
C GLY A 399 -4.19 27.15 -11.37
N ASN A 400 -3.96 26.24 -10.42
CA ASN A 400 -3.83 24.81 -10.70
C ASN A 400 -5.07 24.03 -10.24
N LYS A 401 -5.98 23.70 -11.20
CA LYS A 401 -7.25 23.02 -10.93
C LYS A 401 -7.06 21.66 -10.23
N LYS A 402 -6.08 20.84 -10.66
CA LYS A 402 -5.81 19.52 -10.07
C LYS A 402 -5.36 19.64 -8.61
N ALA A 403 -4.44 20.58 -8.33
CA ALA A 403 -3.96 20.82 -6.97
C ALA A 403 -5.05 21.40 -6.06
N LEU A 404 -5.90 22.30 -6.57
CA LEU A 404 -7.02 22.88 -5.82
C LEU A 404 -8.05 21.84 -5.37
N VAL A 405 -8.42 20.93 -6.26
CA VAL A 405 -9.37 19.85 -5.93
C VAL A 405 -8.76 18.87 -4.92
N ALA A 406 -7.55 18.39 -5.17
CA ALA A 406 -6.86 17.47 -4.24
C ALA A 406 -6.65 18.11 -2.86
N PHE A 407 -6.35 19.42 -2.83
CA PHE A 407 -6.30 20.20 -1.60
C PHE A 407 -7.66 20.26 -0.89
N GLN A 408 -8.75 20.51 -1.61
CA GLN A 408 -10.09 20.61 -1.01
C GLN A 408 -10.57 19.27 -0.44
N GLU A 409 -10.26 18.14 -1.09
CA GLU A 409 -10.52 16.80 -0.54
C GLU A 409 -9.71 16.55 0.74
N TRP A 410 -8.41 16.83 0.70
CA TRP A 410 -7.54 16.71 1.88
C TRP A 410 -7.98 17.64 3.01
N PHE A 411 -8.35 18.89 2.69
CA PHE A 411 -8.81 19.89 3.65
C PHE A 411 -10.16 19.53 4.26
N THR A 412 -11.06 18.91 3.50
CA THR A 412 -12.32 18.45 4.10
C THR A 412 -12.12 17.19 4.92
N CYS A 413 -11.23 16.28 4.53
CA CYS A 413 -10.78 15.19 5.40
C CYS A 413 -10.21 15.74 6.72
N LEU A 414 -9.42 16.80 6.68
CA LEU A 414 -8.94 17.51 7.88
C LEU A 414 -10.11 18.07 8.71
N LYS A 415 -11.15 18.65 8.10
CA LYS A 415 -12.35 19.11 8.81
C LYS A 415 -13.14 17.96 9.44
N ASP A 416 -13.29 16.85 8.74
CA ASP A 416 -14.06 15.71 9.23
C ASP A 416 -13.37 15.06 10.43
N VAL A 417 -12.05 14.84 10.35
CA VAL A 417 -11.25 14.38 11.50
C VAL A 417 -11.33 15.39 12.65
N TRP A 418 -11.27 16.69 12.35
CA TRP A 418 -11.45 17.75 13.34
C TRP A 418 -12.82 17.69 14.02
N ASN A 419 -13.86 17.29 13.30
CA ASN A 419 -15.22 17.13 13.80
C ASN A 419 -15.49 15.75 14.44
N GLY A 420 -14.48 14.86 14.50
CA GLY A 420 -14.55 13.57 15.19
C GLY A 420 -14.89 12.36 14.32
N ASP A 421 -14.79 12.48 12.99
CA ASP A 421 -14.94 11.33 12.09
C ASP A 421 -13.67 10.47 12.06
N MET A 422 -13.64 9.43 12.90
CA MET A 422 -12.51 8.49 13.01
C MET A 422 -12.24 7.74 11.69
N GLY A 423 -13.25 7.52 10.85
CA GLY A 423 -13.10 6.82 9.57
C GLY A 423 -12.16 7.56 8.61
N LYS A 424 -12.08 8.89 8.76
CA LYS A 424 -11.30 9.79 7.88
C LYS A 424 -9.81 9.79 8.18
N VAL A 425 -9.39 9.37 9.36
CA VAL A 425 -7.96 9.27 9.73
C VAL A 425 -7.21 8.36 8.75
N ARG A 426 -7.84 7.26 8.32
CA ARG A 426 -7.25 6.30 7.38
C ARG A 426 -6.99 6.92 5.99
N GLN A 427 -7.76 7.93 5.61
CA GLN A 427 -7.64 8.62 4.33
C GLN A 427 -6.57 9.71 4.35
N TYR A 428 -6.30 10.30 5.53
CA TYR A 428 -5.43 11.46 5.69
C TYR A 428 -4.10 11.35 4.92
N ARG A 429 -3.35 10.26 5.12
CA ARG A 429 -2.04 10.07 4.51
C ARG A 429 -2.14 9.93 2.98
N SER A 430 -3.14 9.21 2.49
CA SER A 430 -3.35 9.02 1.04
C SER A 430 -3.74 10.31 0.35
N LEU A 431 -4.68 11.08 0.91
CA LEU A 431 -5.12 12.37 0.37
C LEU A 431 -4.00 13.41 0.44
N LYS A 432 -3.19 13.41 1.51
CA LYS A 432 -1.99 14.25 1.60
C LYS A 432 -1.00 13.96 0.46
N MET A 433 -0.73 12.67 0.20
CA MET A 433 0.16 12.28 -0.90
C MET A 433 -0.44 12.62 -2.26
N ALA A 434 -1.74 12.41 -2.46
CA ALA A 434 -2.45 12.81 -3.68
C ALA A 434 -2.32 14.33 -3.91
N PHE A 435 -2.49 15.15 -2.87
CA PHE A 435 -2.27 16.59 -2.94
C PHE A 435 -0.82 16.96 -3.28
N ILE A 436 0.16 16.35 -2.60
CA ILE A 436 1.59 16.58 -2.91
C ILE A 436 1.90 16.21 -4.36
N ASN A 437 1.39 15.09 -4.85
CA ASN A 437 1.58 14.66 -6.24
C ASN A 437 0.89 15.61 -7.22
N ALA A 438 -0.33 16.08 -6.94
CA ALA A 438 -1.03 17.07 -7.75
C ALA A 438 -0.29 18.42 -7.79
N SER A 439 0.50 18.73 -6.75
CA SER A 439 1.33 19.94 -6.66
C SER A 439 2.62 19.86 -7.48
N GLU A 440 2.98 18.70 -8.04
CA GLU A 440 4.22 18.51 -8.80
C GLU A 440 4.25 19.32 -10.10
N GLY A 441 3.09 19.71 -10.65
CA GLY A 441 2.99 20.58 -11.83
C GLY A 441 3.22 22.07 -11.53
N LEU A 442 3.52 22.45 -10.28
CA LEU A 442 3.81 23.83 -9.90
C LEU A 442 5.31 24.17 -10.12
N PRO A 443 5.65 25.47 -10.25
CA PRO A 443 7.05 25.93 -10.21
C PRO A 443 7.79 25.43 -8.97
N VAL A 444 9.10 25.17 -9.09
CA VAL A 444 9.94 24.51 -8.07
C VAL A 444 9.87 25.22 -6.71
N GLU A 445 9.86 26.56 -6.72
CA GLU A 445 9.80 27.42 -5.55
C GLU A 445 8.45 27.28 -4.83
N ARG A 446 7.35 27.33 -5.58
CA ARG A 446 5.99 27.15 -5.03
C ARG A 446 5.81 25.75 -4.48
N LYS A 447 6.29 24.72 -5.19
CA LYS A 447 6.27 23.33 -4.75
C LYS A 447 7.02 23.14 -3.42
N LYS A 448 8.21 23.73 -3.29
CA LYS A 448 8.98 23.70 -2.03
C LYS A 448 8.22 24.38 -0.90
N ALA A 449 7.69 25.58 -1.14
CA ALA A 449 6.90 26.33 -0.16
C ALA A 449 5.64 25.58 0.29
N VAL A 450 4.92 24.91 -0.63
CA VAL A 450 3.76 24.05 -0.29
C VAL A 450 4.19 22.95 0.68
N ARG A 451 5.28 22.23 0.39
CA ARG A 451 5.77 21.15 1.26
C ARG A 451 6.19 21.66 2.65
N GLU A 452 6.80 22.84 2.73
CA GLU A 452 7.18 23.48 4.00
C GLU A 452 5.94 23.89 4.83
N GLN A 453 4.93 24.50 4.18
CA GLN A 453 3.68 24.88 4.85
C GLN A 453 2.90 23.67 5.35
N ILE A 454 2.84 22.59 4.56
CA ILE A 454 2.24 21.32 5.00
C ILE A 454 2.96 20.83 6.26
N LYS A 455 4.29 20.75 6.25
CA LYS A 455 5.07 20.25 7.40
C LYS A 455 4.86 21.10 8.67
N ALA A 456 4.82 22.43 8.53
CA ALA A 456 4.56 23.34 9.64
C ALA A 456 3.15 23.12 10.22
N PHE A 457 2.14 23.01 9.35
CA PHE A 457 0.76 22.73 9.75
C PHE A 457 0.62 21.35 10.41
N GLU A 458 1.25 20.30 9.86
CA GLU A 458 1.22 18.95 10.44
C GLU A 458 1.72 18.92 11.88
N THR A 459 2.75 19.70 12.20
CA THR A 459 3.32 19.74 13.55
C THR A 459 2.28 20.15 14.60
N VAL A 460 1.40 21.09 14.27
CA VAL A 460 0.34 21.56 15.20
C VAL A 460 -0.95 20.76 15.09
N TYR A 461 -1.21 20.16 13.93
CA TYR A 461 -2.41 19.35 13.68
C TYR A 461 -2.26 17.88 14.12
N TYR A 462 -1.03 17.37 14.23
CA TYR A 462 -0.72 15.99 14.58
C TYR A 462 -1.48 15.45 15.81
N PRO A 463 -1.60 16.19 16.95
CA PRO A 463 -2.35 15.69 18.09
C PRO A 463 -3.81 15.35 17.77
N VAL A 464 -4.42 16.08 16.82
CA VAL A 464 -5.80 15.81 16.38
C VAL A 464 -5.86 14.49 15.63
N LEU A 465 -4.92 14.22 14.72
CA LEU A 465 -4.81 12.94 14.00
C LEU A 465 -4.55 11.79 14.97
N ALA A 466 -3.48 11.89 15.77
CA ALA A 466 -3.04 10.84 16.66
C ALA A 466 -4.09 10.48 17.72
N SER A 467 -4.89 11.47 18.18
CA SER A 467 -6.02 11.23 19.09
C SER A 467 -7.16 10.42 18.49
N MET A 468 -7.15 10.16 17.18
CA MET A 468 -8.19 9.39 16.49
C MET A 468 -7.61 8.10 15.87
N GLU A 469 -6.31 7.84 16.06
CA GLU A 469 -5.64 6.63 15.55
C GLU A 469 -5.81 5.43 16.48
N TYR A 470 -5.92 5.66 17.80
CA TYR A 470 -5.97 4.61 18.83
C TYR A 470 -4.85 3.56 18.63
N ARG A 471 -3.61 4.07 18.48
CA ARG A 471 -2.44 3.24 18.17
C ARG A 471 -2.09 2.35 19.35
N ASP A 472 -2.20 1.04 19.15
CA ASP A 472 -1.69 0.00 20.03
C ASP A 472 -0.25 -0.35 19.62
N TRP A 473 0.73 0.00 20.47
CA TRP A 473 2.15 -0.20 20.18
C TRP A 473 2.59 -1.66 20.27
N LYS A 474 1.88 -2.50 21.02
CA LYS A 474 2.16 -3.95 21.12
C LYS A 474 1.93 -4.66 19.79
N GLN A 475 1.12 -4.08 18.88
CA GLN A 475 0.90 -4.63 17.54
C GLN A 475 2.15 -4.57 16.64
N ASP A 476 3.15 -3.75 16.97
CA ASP A 476 4.42 -3.74 16.23
C ASP A 476 5.20 -5.06 16.47
N ASP A 477 5.15 -5.61 17.69
CA ASP A 477 5.72 -6.93 18.02
C ASP A 477 4.90 -8.09 17.42
N VAL A 478 3.57 -7.96 17.41
CA VAL A 478 2.69 -8.91 16.70
C VAL A 478 3.09 -9.03 15.23
N ALA A 479 3.31 -7.88 14.57
CA ALA A 479 3.73 -7.86 13.17
C ALA A 479 5.09 -8.55 12.97
N LEU A 480 6.05 -8.35 13.86
CA LEU A 480 7.36 -9.03 13.80
C LEU A 480 7.21 -10.55 13.93
N VAL A 481 6.50 -11.02 14.96
CA VAL A 481 6.31 -12.47 15.20
C VAL A 481 5.54 -13.13 14.05
N ASP A 482 4.48 -12.51 13.56
CA ASP A 482 3.69 -13.03 12.43
C ASP A 482 4.49 -13.10 11.12
N ASN A 483 5.56 -12.32 10.98
CA ASN A 483 6.40 -12.27 9.80
C ASN A 483 7.73 -13.04 9.95
N ILE A 484 7.95 -13.79 11.03
CA ILE A 484 9.14 -14.65 11.17
C ILE A 484 9.36 -15.57 9.96
N PRO A 485 8.34 -16.26 9.40
CA PRO A 485 8.52 -17.06 8.17
C PRO A 485 9.04 -16.25 6.98
N PHE A 486 8.58 -15.01 6.81
CA PHE A 486 9.06 -14.08 5.78
C PHE A 486 10.50 -13.64 6.06
N ILE A 487 10.81 -13.27 7.31
CA ILE A 487 12.16 -12.85 7.74
C ILE A 487 13.18 -13.95 7.42
N LEU A 488 12.89 -15.19 7.82
CA LEU A 488 13.76 -16.34 7.61
C LEU A 488 14.05 -16.63 6.13
N THR A 489 13.10 -16.41 5.23
CA THR A 489 13.15 -17.01 3.87
C THR A 489 13.21 -16.03 2.71
N TYR A 490 12.72 -14.79 2.85
CA TYR A 490 12.62 -13.88 1.71
C TYR A 490 13.99 -13.48 1.15
N THR A 491 14.13 -13.48 -0.17
CA THR A 491 15.35 -13.05 -0.87
C THR A 491 15.02 -12.09 -2.00
N GLU A 492 15.78 -11.00 -2.06
CA GLU A 492 15.66 -10.01 -3.13
C GLU A 492 16.19 -10.51 -4.47
N ASN A 493 17.02 -11.56 -4.45
CA ASN A 493 17.67 -12.15 -5.61
C ASN A 493 16.82 -13.26 -6.27
N ALA A 494 15.50 -13.21 -6.10
CA ALA A 494 14.56 -14.15 -6.68
C ALA A 494 14.52 -14.06 -8.21
N TYR A 495 14.32 -15.22 -8.85
CA TYR A 495 14.12 -15.38 -10.29
C TYR A 495 12.76 -16.04 -10.51
N LEU A 496 11.89 -15.39 -11.26
CA LEU A 496 10.60 -15.96 -11.66
C LEU A 496 10.62 -16.22 -13.17
N ALA A 497 10.27 -17.44 -13.57
CA ALA A 497 10.03 -17.79 -14.95
C ALA A 497 8.52 -17.88 -15.19
N ILE A 498 7.99 -17.03 -16.06
CA ILE A 498 6.54 -16.83 -16.23
C ILE A 498 6.19 -17.11 -17.69
N PRO A 499 5.35 -18.12 -18.00
CA PRO A 499 4.76 -18.26 -19.32
C PRO A 499 3.97 -17.00 -19.67
N PHE A 500 4.42 -16.28 -20.71
CA PHE A 500 3.91 -14.95 -21.04
C PHE A 500 2.55 -15.06 -21.71
N SER A 501 1.58 -14.30 -21.21
CA SER A 501 0.22 -14.24 -21.72
C SER A 501 -0.01 -12.96 -22.53
N THR A 502 -0.72 -13.09 -23.64
CA THR A 502 -1.23 -11.98 -24.47
C THR A 502 -2.76 -12.01 -24.43
N GLY A 503 -3.42 -10.91 -24.78
CA GLY A 503 -4.89 -10.85 -24.83
C GLY A 503 -5.47 -9.64 -24.10
N ASP A 504 -6.48 -9.87 -23.26
CA ASP A 504 -7.12 -8.83 -22.47
C ASP A 504 -6.21 -8.30 -21.33
N ASN A 505 -6.66 -7.23 -20.67
CA ASN A 505 -5.90 -6.57 -19.62
C ASN A 505 -5.61 -7.48 -18.43
N THR A 506 -6.51 -8.41 -18.10
CA THR A 506 -6.31 -9.36 -16.99
C THR A 506 -5.23 -10.37 -17.35
N ALA A 507 -5.25 -10.90 -18.56
CA ALA A 507 -4.22 -11.80 -19.09
C ALA A 507 -2.85 -11.13 -19.13
N VAL A 508 -2.77 -9.91 -19.70
CA VAL A 508 -1.50 -9.17 -19.81
C VAL A 508 -0.98 -8.73 -18.44
N PHE A 509 -1.87 -8.33 -17.51
CA PHE A 509 -1.51 -8.03 -16.11
C PHE A 509 -1.01 -9.27 -15.37
N GLY A 510 -1.52 -10.47 -15.69
CA GLY A 510 -1.05 -11.74 -15.13
C GLY A 510 0.48 -11.89 -15.20
N ASN A 511 1.11 -11.39 -16.26
CA ASN A 511 2.57 -11.41 -16.44
C ASN A 511 3.35 -10.68 -15.32
N VAL A 512 2.74 -9.68 -14.69
CA VAL A 512 3.35 -8.85 -13.63
C VAL A 512 2.75 -9.07 -12.26
N ALA A 513 1.64 -9.81 -12.14
CA ALA A 513 0.87 -9.92 -10.91
C ALA A 513 1.69 -10.55 -9.77
N ALA A 514 2.24 -11.76 -9.97
CA ALA A 514 3.11 -12.43 -9.00
C ALA A 514 4.36 -11.58 -8.69
N SER A 515 4.99 -11.02 -9.72
CA SER A 515 6.18 -10.17 -9.59
C SER A 515 5.91 -8.87 -8.82
N THR A 516 4.68 -8.36 -8.83
CA THR A 516 4.26 -7.20 -8.04
C THR A 516 4.31 -7.51 -6.53
N VAL A 517 4.00 -8.76 -6.15
CA VAL A 517 4.05 -9.23 -4.75
C VAL A 517 5.48 -9.60 -4.34
N VAL A 518 6.20 -10.35 -5.18
CA VAL A 518 7.53 -10.92 -4.84
C VAL A 518 8.67 -9.91 -4.94
N SER A 519 8.58 -8.93 -5.84
CA SER A 519 9.69 -8.04 -6.22
C SER A 519 11.00 -8.80 -6.57
N PRO A 520 10.98 -9.64 -7.63
CA PRO A 520 12.15 -10.42 -8.02
C PRO A 520 13.28 -9.54 -8.59
N SER A 521 14.50 -10.08 -8.56
CA SER A 521 15.65 -9.46 -9.25
C SER A 521 15.61 -9.68 -10.76
N ARG A 522 15.02 -10.79 -11.21
CA ARG A 522 14.87 -11.14 -12.62
C ARG A 522 13.56 -11.81 -12.93
N ILE A 523 13.04 -11.53 -14.12
CA ILE A 523 11.86 -12.18 -14.69
C ILE A 523 12.26 -12.76 -16.06
N LEU A 524 12.00 -14.06 -16.23
CA LEU A 524 12.22 -14.80 -17.47
C LEU A 524 10.85 -15.08 -18.08
N TYR A 525 10.50 -14.35 -19.14
CA TYR A 525 9.25 -14.57 -19.85
C TYR A 525 9.41 -15.68 -20.88
N LEU A 526 8.56 -16.70 -20.80
CA LEU A 526 8.55 -17.84 -21.73
C LEU A 526 7.39 -17.66 -22.71
N TYR A 527 7.67 -17.49 -24.00
CA TYR A 527 6.61 -17.28 -24.99
C TYR A 527 6.70 -18.29 -26.12
N TYR A 528 5.57 -18.92 -26.43
CA TYR A 528 5.45 -19.88 -27.52
C TYR A 528 4.83 -19.22 -28.75
N ILE A 529 5.61 -19.15 -29.83
CA ILE A 529 5.19 -18.54 -31.09
C ILE A 529 4.57 -19.63 -31.96
N GLU A 530 3.25 -19.77 -31.88
CA GLU A 530 2.52 -20.78 -32.64
C GLU A 530 2.37 -20.38 -34.11
N LYS A 531 2.05 -19.11 -34.36
CA LYS A 531 1.77 -18.54 -35.68
C LYS A 531 2.35 -17.14 -35.81
N ARG A 532 2.41 -16.62 -37.04
CA ARG A 532 2.91 -15.26 -37.31
C ARG A 532 2.18 -14.18 -36.50
N GLN A 533 0.88 -14.34 -36.27
CA GLN A 533 0.07 -13.38 -35.49
C GLN A 533 0.57 -13.25 -34.04
N SER A 534 1.10 -14.32 -33.44
CA SER A 534 1.66 -14.32 -32.08
C SER A 534 2.83 -13.34 -31.93
N LEU A 535 3.57 -13.07 -33.01
CA LEU A 535 4.66 -12.08 -33.01
C LEU A 535 4.13 -10.65 -32.87
N ASN A 536 2.97 -10.37 -33.44
CA ASN A 536 2.33 -9.06 -33.34
C ASN A 536 1.72 -8.90 -31.95
N GLU A 537 0.98 -9.89 -31.46
CA GLU A 537 0.38 -9.89 -30.12
C GLU A 537 1.43 -9.70 -29.01
N LEU A 538 2.60 -10.36 -29.15
CA LEU A 538 3.72 -10.16 -28.24
C LEU A 538 4.27 -8.73 -28.29
N SER A 539 4.54 -8.23 -29.50
CA SER A 539 5.08 -6.87 -29.71
C SER A 539 4.15 -5.79 -29.15
N GLU A 540 2.83 -5.97 -29.30
CA GLU A 540 1.81 -5.07 -28.75
C GLU A 540 1.73 -5.15 -27.22
N SER A 541 1.90 -6.35 -26.63
CA SER A 541 1.74 -6.55 -25.20
C SER A 541 2.92 -6.06 -24.34
N ILE A 542 4.15 -6.09 -24.88
CA ILE A 542 5.38 -5.75 -24.15
C ILE A 542 5.36 -4.32 -23.59
N PRO A 543 5.04 -3.26 -24.37
CA PRO A 543 5.02 -1.89 -23.87
C PRO A 543 4.17 -1.72 -22.60
N TYR A 544 3.00 -2.35 -22.52
CA TYR A 544 2.11 -2.27 -21.35
C TYR A 544 2.78 -2.83 -20.08
N VAL A 545 3.36 -4.02 -20.20
CA VAL A 545 4.07 -4.71 -19.11
C VAL A 545 5.26 -3.87 -18.64
N ILE A 546 6.06 -3.34 -19.56
CA ILE A 546 7.26 -2.56 -19.24
C ILE A 546 6.91 -1.21 -18.61
N GLU A 547 5.86 -0.55 -19.09
CA GLU A 547 5.38 0.72 -18.54
C GLU A 547 4.81 0.54 -17.13
N TYR A 548 4.04 -0.53 -16.88
CA TYR A 548 3.58 -0.86 -15.53
C TYR A 548 4.76 -1.11 -14.58
N MET A 549 5.74 -1.92 -15.01
CA MET A 549 6.97 -2.16 -14.23
C MET A 549 7.72 -0.86 -13.90
N ARG A 550 7.76 0.09 -14.85
CA ARG A 550 8.37 1.40 -14.64
C ARG A 550 7.59 2.21 -13.60
N LYS A 551 6.27 2.34 -13.74
CA LYS A 551 5.40 3.08 -12.80
C LYS A 551 5.44 2.50 -11.39
N LYS A 552 5.51 1.17 -11.26
CA LYS A 552 5.60 0.46 -9.98
C LYS A 552 7.03 0.28 -9.48
N ASN A 553 8.03 0.92 -10.07
CA ASN A 553 9.43 0.88 -9.62
C ASN A 553 10.01 -0.53 -9.50
N PHE A 554 9.68 -1.44 -10.42
CA PHE A 554 10.25 -2.77 -10.42
C PHE A 554 11.77 -2.69 -10.59
N LYS A 555 12.51 -3.40 -9.73
CA LYS A 555 13.96 -3.59 -9.88
C LYS A 555 14.33 -4.69 -10.89
N ALA A 556 13.36 -5.52 -11.26
CA ALA A 556 13.59 -6.72 -12.06
C ALA A 556 14.18 -6.39 -13.44
N VAL A 557 15.22 -7.13 -13.80
CA VAL A 557 15.71 -7.23 -15.19
C VAL A 557 14.89 -8.29 -15.92
N VAL A 558 14.52 -8.01 -17.17
CA VAL A 558 13.68 -8.91 -17.97
C VAL A 558 14.51 -9.63 -19.04
N GLU A 559 14.21 -10.90 -19.23
CA GLU A 559 14.71 -11.75 -20.30
C GLU A 559 13.55 -12.46 -20.97
N PHE A 560 13.53 -12.51 -22.30
CA PHE A 560 12.53 -13.27 -23.06
C PHE A 560 13.15 -14.56 -23.61
N ILE A 561 12.40 -15.65 -23.55
CA ILE A 561 12.74 -16.93 -24.17
C ILE A 561 11.62 -17.25 -25.16
N LEU A 562 11.94 -17.16 -26.44
CA LEU A 562 11.05 -17.38 -27.58
C LEU A 562 11.20 -18.81 -28.08
N LEU A 563 10.15 -19.61 -27.88
CA LEU A 563 10.02 -20.98 -28.36
C LEU A 563 9.24 -20.95 -29.68
N TYR A 564 9.77 -21.56 -30.74
CA TYR A 564 9.10 -21.52 -32.05
C TYR A 564 9.32 -22.79 -32.88
N PRO A 565 8.30 -23.28 -33.61
CA PRO A 565 8.45 -24.38 -34.55
C PRO A 565 9.11 -23.93 -35.86
N ASP A 566 9.62 -24.89 -36.64
CA ASP A 566 10.27 -24.63 -37.93
C ASP A 566 9.37 -23.84 -38.90
N ALA A 567 8.04 -24.01 -38.82
CA ALA A 567 7.06 -23.32 -39.66
C ALA A 567 7.08 -21.79 -39.55
N VAL A 568 7.49 -21.24 -38.40
CA VAL A 568 7.56 -19.79 -38.18
C VAL A 568 9.00 -19.28 -38.04
N ALA A 569 10.00 -20.16 -38.11
CA ALA A 569 11.42 -19.80 -38.04
C ALA A 569 11.84 -18.67 -38.99
N PRO A 570 11.32 -18.55 -40.24
CA PRO A 570 11.65 -17.42 -41.11
C PRO A 570 11.27 -16.04 -40.56
N PHE A 571 10.32 -15.98 -39.61
CA PHE A 571 9.83 -14.73 -39.01
C PHE A 571 10.50 -14.40 -37.67
N VAL A 572 11.13 -15.38 -37.00
CA VAL A 572 11.82 -15.20 -35.70
C VAL A 572 13.30 -14.85 -35.92
N THR A 573 13.52 -13.71 -36.57
CA THR A 573 14.85 -13.25 -37.00
C THR A 573 15.62 -12.53 -35.88
N GLU A 574 16.91 -12.26 -36.10
CA GLU A 574 17.69 -11.37 -35.23
C GLU A 574 17.16 -9.93 -35.21
N GLU A 575 16.51 -9.49 -36.28
CA GLU A 575 15.89 -8.16 -36.33
C GLU A 575 14.68 -8.09 -35.40
N TYR A 576 13.84 -9.13 -35.40
CA TYR A 576 12.74 -9.24 -34.45
C TYR A 576 13.24 -9.34 -33.00
N GLU A 577 14.35 -10.03 -32.76
CA GLU A 577 15.00 -10.05 -31.45
C GLU A 577 15.38 -8.62 -30.97
N LYS A 578 16.01 -7.84 -31.85
CA LYS A 578 16.39 -6.45 -31.59
C LYS A 578 15.17 -5.57 -31.35
N SER A 579 14.07 -5.77 -32.09
CA SER A 579 12.85 -4.99 -31.88
C SER A 579 12.24 -5.25 -30.49
N ILE A 580 12.25 -6.50 -30.02
CA ILE A 580 11.79 -6.84 -28.65
C ILE A 580 12.65 -6.15 -27.59
N VAL A 581 13.98 -6.13 -27.75
CA VAL A 581 14.88 -5.41 -26.83
C VAL A 581 14.59 -3.90 -26.84
N GLN A 582 14.33 -3.31 -28.01
CA GLN A 582 13.98 -1.89 -28.14
C GLN A 582 12.66 -1.56 -27.45
N LEU A 583 11.62 -2.38 -27.62
CA LEU A 583 10.33 -2.24 -26.91
C LEU A 583 10.50 -2.32 -25.39
N GLY A 584 11.52 -3.06 -24.93
CA GLY A 584 11.87 -3.16 -23.52
C GLY A 584 12.42 -1.88 -22.87
N ASN A 585 12.72 -0.84 -23.65
CA ASN A 585 13.26 0.45 -23.18
C ASN A 585 14.40 0.29 -22.14
N GLY A 586 15.36 -0.59 -22.44
CA GLY A 586 16.52 -0.88 -21.58
C GLY A 586 16.27 -1.84 -20.41
N ARG A 587 15.02 -2.27 -20.16
CA ARG A 587 14.69 -3.28 -19.13
C ARG A 587 14.83 -4.72 -19.63
N ILE A 588 14.48 -4.97 -20.89
CA ILE A 588 14.75 -6.25 -21.56
C ILE A 588 16.23 -6.27 -21.94
N ARG A 589 16.99 -7.19 -21.33
CA ARG A 589 18.45 -7.27 -21.54
C ARG A 589 18.87 -8.34 -22.53
N GLN A 590 18.02 -9.33 -22.71
CA GLN A 590 18.33 -10.50 -23.54
C GLN A 590 17.03 -11.11 -24.06
N VAL A 591 17.09 -11.62 -25.28
CA VAL A 591 16.06 -12.44 -25.89
C VAL A 591 16.74 -13.71 -26.40
N LYS A 592 16.28 -14.87 -25.97
CA LYS A 592 16.81 -16.18 -26.36
C LYS A 592 15.83 -16.85 -27.32
N ARG A 593 16.32 -17.30 -28.46
CA ARG A 593 15.58 -18.07 -29.46
C ARG A 593 15.87 -19.56 -29.28
N ILE A 594 14.82 -20.38 -29.24
CA ILE A 594 14.90 -21.84 -29.16
C ILE A 594 13.94 -22.43 -30.20
N ALA A 595 14.50 -23.01 -31.26
CA ALA A 595 13.73 -23.75 -32.26
C ALA A 595 13.27 -25.08 -31.66
N ILE A 596 12.00 -25.44 -31.87
CA ILE A 596 11.40 -26.66 -31.32
C ILE A 596 10.93 -27.59 -32.44
N LYS A 597 11.35 -28.86 -32.37
CA LYS A 597 11.00 -29.91 -33.32
C LYS A 597 9.97 -30.88 -32.71
N GLY A 598 8.86 -30.33 -32.22
CA GLY A 598 7.82 -31.08 -31.49
C GLY A 598 7.87 -30.87 -29.97
N ILE A 599 6.87 -31.40 -29.26
CA ILE A 599 6.62 -31.10 -27.84
C ILE A 599 7.70 -31.66 -26.90
N GLU A 600 8.29 -32.81 -27.24
CA GLU A 600 9.39 -33.42 -26.47
C GLU A 600 10.65 -32.53 -26.52
N ALA A 601 10.95 -31.96 -27.69
CA ALA A 601 12.07 -31.03 -27.88
C ALA A 601 11.86 -29.68 -27.17
N VAL A 602 10.62 -29.27 -26.90
CA VAL A 602 10.33 -28.08 -26.05
C VAL A 602 10.82 -28.34 -24.64
N HIS A 603 10.45 -29.49 -24.08
CA HIS A 603 10.80 -29.88 -22.72
C HIS A 603 12.33 -29.96 -22.53
N GLU A 604 13.05 -30.65 -23.42
CA GLU A 604 14.50 -30.84 -23.29
C GLU A 604 15.28 -29.51 -23.38
N ASN A 605 15.08 -28.75 -24.46
CA ASN A 605 15.85 -27.53 -24.70
C ASN A 605 15.57 -26.44 -23.66
N LEU A 606 14.30 -26.28 -23.27
CA LEU A 606 13.93 -25.33 -22.23
C LEU A 606 14.48 -25.76 -20.87
N THR A 607 14.42 -27.06 -20.54
CA THR A 607 14.99 -27.59 -19.29
C THR A 607 16.49 -27.34 -19.20
N ALA A 608 17.24 -27.62 -20.27
CA ALA A 608 18.67 -27.34 -20.34
C ALA A 608 18.96 -25.84 -20.10
N TYR A 609 18.20 -24.97 -20.75
CA TYR A 609 18.36 -23.53 -20.59
C TYR A 609 18.07 -23.05 -19.17
N LEU A 610 16.90 -23.41 -18.60
CA LEU A 610 16.53 -22.97 -17.26
C LEU A 610 17.44 -23.57 -16.18
N ASN A 611 17.95 -24.80 -16.34
CA ASN A 611 18.96 -25.36 -15.44
C ASN A 611 20.24 -24.52 -15.41
N HIS A 612 20.71 -24.09 -16.57
CA HIS A 612 21.84 -23.18 -16.65
C HIS A 612 21.55 -21.85 -15.93
N ARG A 613 20.36 -21.25 -16.13
CA ARG A 613 19.97 -19.99 -15.46
C ARG A 613 19.75 -20.14 -13.95
N ARG A 614 19.29 -21.30 -13.49
CA ARG A 614 19.05 -21.63 -12.08
C ARG A 614 20.33 -21.83 -11.28
N THR A 615 21.44 -22.19 -11.92
CA THR A 615 22.68 -22.55 -11.23
C THR A 615 23.15 -21.42 -10.30
N GLY A 616 23.36 -21.75 -9.02
CA GLY A 616 23.81 -20.82 -7.98
C GLY A 616 22.77 -19.78 -7.53
N LYS A 617 21.46 -20.01 -7.79
CA LYS A 617 20.37 -19.10 -7.36
C LYS A 617 19.65 -19.66 -6.14
N THR A 618 19.42 -18.79 -5.16
CA THR A 618 18.69 -19.12 -3.91
C THR A 618 17.19 -19.40 -4.16
N LEU A 619 16.57 -18.65 -5.09
CA LEU A 619 15.18 -18.85 -5.48
C LEU A 619 15.05 -18.74 -7.00
N PHE A 620 14.58 -19.82 -7.61
CA PHE A 620 14.19 -19.90 -9.00
C PHE A 620 12.89 -20.69 -9.09
N ALA A 621 11.80 -20.04 -9.51
CA ALA A 621 10.49 -20.68 -9.56
C ALA A 621 9.80 -20.44 -10.90
N VAL A 622 9.07 -21.44 -11.38
CA VAL A 622 8.33 -21.40 -12.63
C VAL A 622 6.84 -21.32 -12.35
N GLU A 623 6.18 -20.34 -12.97
CA GLU A 623 4.74 -20.17 -12.87
C GLU A 623 3.98 -21.21 -13.72
N LYS A 624 2.93 -21.77 -13.13
CA LYS A 624 1.84 -22.47 -13.80
C LYS A 624 0.71 -21.47 -13.98
N ASN A 625 0.28 -21.26 -15.22
CA ASN A 625 -0.82 -20.36 -15.54
C ASN A 625 -1.67 -20.92 -16.68
N THR A 626 -2.60 -20.14 -17.20
CA THR A 626 -3.60 -20.59 -18.18
C THR A 626 -3.13 -20.51 -19.63
N THR A 627 -1.84 -20.23 -19.89
CA THR A 627 -1.31 -20.15 -21.25
C THR A 627 -1.18 -21.54 -21.89
N THR A 628 -1.30 -21.62 -23.22
CA THR A 628 -1.08 -22.86 -23.99
C THR A 628 0.27 -23.50 -23.67
N LEU A 629 1.32 -22.69 -23.56
CA LEU A 629 2.65 -23.17 -23.20
C LEU A 629 2.65 -23.83 -21.81
N SER A 630 1.99 -23.22 -20.82
CA SER A 630 1.92 -23.79 -19.47
C SER A 630 1.25 -25.18 -19.47
N TYR A 631 0.13 -25.34 -20.18
CA TYR A 631 -0.52 -26.65 -20.32
C TYR A 631 0.35 -27.68 -21.05
N MET A 632 1.06 -27.29 -22.11
CA MET A 632 2.02 -28.16 -22.80
C MET A 632 3.14 -28.63 -21.87
N LEU A 633 3.71 -27.71 -21.08
CA LEU A 633 4.76 -28.02 -20.11
C LEU A 633 4.24 -28.95 -18.99
N GLN A 634 2.99 -28.77 -18.56
CA GLN A 634 2.35 -29.65 -17.59
C GLN A 634 2.17 -31.07 -18.14
N GLY A 635 1.66 -31.22 -19.36
CA GLY A 635 1.53 -32.52 -20.03
C GLY A 635 2.87 -33.24 -20.20
N ALA A 636 3.94 -32.48 -20.47
CA ALA A 636 5.31 -32.99 -20.59
C ALA A 636 6.01 -33.25 -19.25
N GLY A 637 5.33 -33.10 -18.10
CA GLY A 637 5.91 -33.32 -16.78
C GLY A 637 6.97 -32.31 -16.34
N PHE A 638 7.10 -31.18 -17.04
CA PHE A 638 8.14 -30.16 -16.81
C PHE A 638 8.14 -29.60 -15.38
N TYR A 639 6.95 -29.33 -14.83
CA TYR A 639 6.80 -28.75 -13.50
C TYR A 639 7.23 -29.69 -12.35
N LYS A 640 7.55 -30.96 -12.62
CA LYS A 640 8.17 -31.86 -11.64
C LYS A 640 9.68 -31.63 -11.51
N LEU A 641 10.31 -30.97 -12.49
CA LEU A 641 11.76 -30.76 -12.55
C LEU A 641 12.21 -29.44 -11.90
N PHE A 642 11.30 -28.48 -11.76
CA PHE A 642 11.57 -27.15 -11.24
C PHE A 642 10.66 -26.80 -10.08
N PRO A 643 11.13 -25.98 -9.13
CA PRO A 643 10.23 -25.32 -8.20
C PRO A 643 9.15 -24.56 -8.96
N CYS A 644 7.90 -24.70 -8.53
CA CYS A 644 6.78 -24.13 -9.25
C CYS A 644 5.64 -23.68 -8.35
N TYR A 645 4.82 -22.77 -8.86
CA TYR A 645 3.67 -22.20 -8.18
C TYR A 645 2.57 -21.83 -9.17
N GLN A 646 1.35 -21.68 -8.68
CA GLN A 646 0.27 -20.92 -9.31
C GLN A 646 0.03 -19.63 -8.54
N PHE A 647 -0.32 -18.55 -9.22
CA PHE A 647 -0.66 -17.29 -8.56
C PHE A 647 -2.08 -16.86 -8.93
N ASP A 648 -2.94 -16.76 -7.92
CA ASP A 648 -4.27 -16.17 -8.06
C ASP A 648 -4.17 -14.66 -7.83
N SER A 649 -4.30 -13.88 -8.90
CA SER A 649 -4.24 -12.42 -8.82
C SER A 649 -5.47 -11.80 -8.13
N CYS A 650 -6.63 -12.46 -8.13
CA CYS A 650 -7.83 -11.96 -7.45
C CYS A 650 -7.66 -11.97 -5.93
N SER A 651 -7.17 -13.08 -5.37
CA SER A 651 -6.95 -13.21 -3.93
C SER A 651 -5.53 -12.84 -3.48
N MET A 652 -4.62 -12.59 -4.43
CA MET A 652 -3.19 -12.32 -4.23
C MET A 652 -2.48 -13.44 -3.45
N LYS A 653 -2.79 -14.70 -3.80
CA LYS A 653 -2.27 -15.88 -3.10
C LYS A 653 -1.50 -16.80 -4.03
N PHE A 654 -0.47 -17.41 -3.47
CA PHE A 654 0.27 -18.49 -4.10
C PHE A 654 -0.40 -19.83 -3.77
N HIS A 655 -0.61 -20.64 -4.80
CA HIS A 655 -1.21 -21.98 -4.74
C HIS A 655 -0.29 -22.99 -5.43
N ASP A 656 -0.56 -24.29 -5.26
CA ASP A 656 0.18 -25.39 -5.88
C ASP A 656 1.71 -25.24 -5.79
N ILE A 657 2.17 -24.79 -4.62
CA ILE A 657 3.57 -24.48 -4.35
C ILE A 657 4.35 -25.78 -4.19
N SER A 658 5.47 -25.90 -4.92
CA SER A 658 6.39 -27.02 -4.79
C SER A 658 7.83 -26.53 -4.84
N ASN A 659 8.62 -26.81 -3.80
CA ASN A 659 10.03 -26.45 -3.66
C ASN A 659 10.32 -24.93 -3.74
N CYS A 660 9.30 -24.09 -3.54
CA CYS A 660 9.40 -22.63 -3.45
C CYS A 660 8.43 -22.06 -2.40
N GLU A 661 8.32 -22.75 -1.26
CA GLU A 661 7.41 -22.49 -0.14
C GLU A 661 7.54 -21.05 0.39
N MET A 662 8.73 -20.48 0.29
CA MET A 662 9.02 -19.09 0.70
C MET A 662 8.13 -18.04 0.03
N LEU A 663 7.62 -18.30 -1.18
CA LEU A 663 6.66 -17.40 -1.84
C LEU A 663 5.36 -17.27 -1.04
N GLY A 664 4.89 -18.37 -0.43
CA GLY A 664 3.69 -18.40 0.40
C GLY A 664 3.83 -17.66 1.74
N PHE A 665 5.05 -17.34 2.17
CA PHE A 665 5.30 -16.56 3.38
C PHE A 665 5.24 -15.04 3.15
N ILE A 666 5.14 -14.58 1.90
CA ILE A 666 5.01 -13.16 1.57
C ILE A 666 3.56 -12.71 1.79
N ARG A 667 3.32 -11.93 2.84
CA ARG A 667 1.98 -11.41 3.21
C ARG A 667 1.71 -9.97 2.75
N LYS A 668 2.44 -9.51 1.73
CA LYS A 668 2.33 -8.13 1.23
C LYS A 668 1.11 -8.00 0.32
N THR A 669 0.39 -6.90 0.45
CA THR A 669 -0.85 -6.63 -0.30
C THR A 669 -0.70 -5.37 -1.16
N PRO A 670 0.11 -5.42 -2.23
CA PRO A 670 0.16 -4.35 -3.21
C PRO A 670 -1.20 -4.17 -3.89
N TYR A 671 -1.37 -3.04 -4.58
CA TYR A 671 -2.60 -2.73 -5.32
C TYR A 671 -2.31 -2.02 -6.63
N ILE A 672 -3.27 -2.10 -7.54
CA ILE A 672 -3.33 -1.29 -8.77
C ILE A 672 -4.21 -0.06 -8.54
N THR A 673 -3.88 1.04 -9.21
CA THR A 673 -4.71 2.24 -9.31
C THR A 673 -5.50 2.23 -10.62
N VAL A 674 -6.50 3.11 -10.77
CA VAL A 674 -7.23 3.25 -12.04
C VAL A 674 -6.28 3.67 -13.17
N THR A 675 -5.30 4.52 -12.85
CA THR A 675 -4.25 4.93 -13.79
C THR A 675 -3.35 3.76 -14.23
N ASP A 676 -3.10 2.80 -13.34
CA ASP A 676 -2.34 1.60 -13.70
C ASP A 676 -3.14 0.72 -14.66
N MET A 677 -4.43 0.51 -14.35
CA MET A 677 -5.36 -0.26 -15.19
C MET A 677 -5.48 0.35 -16.60
N ALA A 678 -5.75 1.65 -16.70
CA ALA A 678 -5.91 2.33 -17.99
C ALA A 678 -4.64 2.28 -18.86
N ALA A 679 -3.46 2.24 -18.23
CA ALA A 679 -2.20 2.18 -18.95
C ALA A 679 -2.00 0.88 -19.74
N PHE A 680 -2.71 -0.22 -19.42
CA PHE A 680 -2.63 -1.48 -20.17
C PHE A 680 -3.31 -1.44 -21.55
N ARG A 681 -3.85 -0.28 -21.96
CA ARG A 681 -4.39 -0.03 -23.32
C ARG A 681 -3.85 1.24 -23.98
N LEU A 682 -2.79 1.85 -23.44
CA LEU A 682 -2.23 3.13 -23.93
C LEU A 682 -3.22 4.31 -23.95
N SER A 683 -4.43 4.15 -23.41
CA SER A 683 -5.38 5.25 -23.30
C SER A 683 -4.80 6.35 -22.41
N SER A 684 -4.72 7.57 -22.92
CA SER A 684 -4.46 8.76 -22.12
C SER A 684 -5.69 9.03 -21.26
N SER A 685 -5.53 8.93 -19.95
CA SER A 685 -6.58 9.26 -19.00
C SER A 685 -6.49 10.73 -18.59
N GLU A 686 -7.50 11.52 -18.92
CA GLU A 686 -7.79 12.74 -18.17
C GLU A 686 -9.02 12.49 -17.31
N SER A 687 -8.84 12.44 -15.99
CA SER A 687 -9.96 12.64 -15.08
C SER A 687 -10.42 14.09 -15.27
N SER A 688 -11.39 14.33 -16.14
CA SER A 688 -11.85 15.69 -16.46
C SER A 688 -12.59 16.31 -15.27
N ASN A 689 -13.30 15.49 -14.49
CA ASN A 689 -14.25 15.93 -13.47
C ASN A 689 -14.13 15.11 -12.17
N HIS A 690 -13.55 15.68 -11.12
CA HIS A 690 -13.73 15.12 -9.76
C HIS A 690 -15.10 15.59 -9.25
N PRO A 691 -15.85 14.80 -8.46
CA PRO A 691 -17.21 15.15 -8.08
C PRO A 691 -17.16 16.28 -7.08
N GLU A 692 -17.81 17.36 -7.45
CA GLU A 692 -18.03 18.50 -6.57
C GLU A 692 -19.04 18.12 -5.48
N PHE A 693 -19.36 19.05 -4.57
CA PHE A 693 -20.32 18.85 -3.49
C PHE A 693 -19.87 17.97 -2.31
N TYR A 694 -18.57 17.71 -2.13
CA TYR A 694 -18.08 16.97 -0.94
C TYR A 694 -18.63 17.53 0.40
N ALA A 695 -18.79 18.85 0.53
CA ALA A 695 -19.33 19.45 1.75
C ALA A 695 -20.84 19.22 1.95
N ASP A 696 -21.59 19.08 0.85
CA ASP A 696 -23.06 19.14 0.85
C ASP A 696 -23.71 17.80 0.48
N TYR A 697 -22.96 16.80 -0.03
CA TYR A 697 -23.52 15.59 -0.62
C TYR A 697 -24.43 14.79 0.33
N LYS A 698 -24.14 14.78 1.64
CA LYS A 698 -24.98 14.08 2.64
C LYS A 698 -26.36 14.72 2.75
N ASP A 699 -26.40 16.04 2.74
CA ASP A 699 -27.65 16.81 2.83
C ASP A 699 -28.43 16.75 1.52
N LEU A 700 -27.75 16.92 0.39
CA LEU A 700 -28.34 16.73 -0.94
C LEU A 700 -28.92 15.33 -1.09
N TRP A 701 -28.19 14.29 -0.67
CA TRP A 701 -28.70 12.91 -0.68
C TRP A 701 -29.90 12.72 0.24
N LYS A 702 -29.90 13.33 1.43
CA LYS A 702 -31.06 13.30 2.34
C LYS A 702 -32.28 13.91 1.64
N LYS A 703 -32.13 15.09 1.03
CA LYS A 703 -33.21 15.77 0.31
C LYS A 703 -33.69 14.98 -0.90
N TYR A 704 -32.76 14.40 -1.66
CA TYR A 704 -33.06 13.50 -2.78
C TYR A 704 -33.93 12.35 -2.32
N ARG A 705 -33.60 11.65 -1.22
CA ARG A 705 -34.41 10.53 -0.72
C ARG A 705 -35.81 10.95 -0.29
N GLU A 706 -35.94 12.08 0.38
CA GLU A 706 -37.24 12.62 0.81
C GLU A 706 -38.16 12.93 -0.37
N LYS A 707 -37.60 13.33 -1.52
CA LYS A 707 -38.34 13.86 -2.67
C LYS A 707 -37.89 13.26 -4.02
N SER A 708 -37.47 11.99 -4.04
CA SER A 708 -36.78 11.40 -5.21
C SER A 708 -37.65 11.43 -6.48
N SER A 709 -38.96 11.17 -6.36
CA SER A 709 -39.88 11.25 -7.51
C SER A 709 -40.05 12.67 -8.06
N ALA A 710 -40.04 13.69 -7.21
CA ALA A 710 -40.10 15.09 -7.63
C ALA A 710 -38.77 15.56 -8.21
N TRP A 711 -37.64 15.12 -7.64
CA TRP A 711 -36.29 15.41 -8.15
C TRP A 711 -36.09 14.85 -9.55
N LYS A 712 -36.42 13.57 -9.78
CA LYS A 712 -36.34 12.95 -11.12
C LYS A 712 -37.18 13.70 -12.14
N SER A 713 -38.43 14.04 -11.78
CA SER A 713 -39.32 14.81 -12.64
C SER A 713 -38.81 16.22 -12.93
N LEU A 714 -38.16 16.87 -11.97
CA LEU A 714 -37.51 18.16 -12.15
C LEU A 714 -36.35 18.02 -13.15
N CYS A 715 -35.49 17.01 -12.99
CA CYS A 715 -34.40 16.73 -13.93
C CYS A 715 -34.91 16.48 -15.34
N ASP A 716 -35.93 15.65 -15.53
CA ASP A 716 -36.51 15.39 -16.85
C ASP A 716 -37.04 16.69 -17.49
N THR A 717 -37.70 17.55 -16.69
CA THR A 717 -38.25 18.83 -17.16
C THR A 717 -37.15 19.81 -17.56
N LEU A 718 -36.12 19.95 -16.73
CA LEU A 718 -35.01 20.86 -16.97
C LEU A 718 -34.06 20.35 -18.06
N GLY A 719 -33.82 19.04 -18.13
CA GLY A 719 -33.04 18.41 -19.19
C GLY A 719 -33.68 18.61 -20.56
N ALA A 720 -34.98 18.35 -20.69
CA ALA A 720 -35.73 18.63 -21.93
C ALA A 720 -35.74 20.11 -22.30
N TYR A 721 -35.76 21.01 -21.31
CA TYR A 721 -35.61 22.44 -21.55
C TYR A 721 -34.21 22.77 -22.10
N SER A 722 -33.15 22.26 -21.49
CA SER A 722 -31.76 22.49 -21.95
C SER A 722 -31.51 21.93 -23.34
N GLU A 723 -31.94 20.70 -23.64
CA GLU A 723 -31.79 20.09 -24.97
C GLU A 723 -32.40 20.96 -26.09
N LYS A 724 -33.46 21.71 -25.79
CA LYS A 724 -34.13 22.59 -26.75
C LYS A 724 -33.51 23.98 -26.82
N ASN A 725 -33.14 24.57 -25.68
CA ASN A 725 -32.80 26.00 -25.59
C ASN A 725 -31.28 26.26 -25.65
N ASP A 726 -30.45 25.27 -25.35
CA ASP A 726 -28.99 25.43 -25.38
C ASP A 726 -28.45 25.43 -26.83
N ILE A 727 -29.21 24.91 -27.81
CA ILE A 727 -28.78 24.87 -29.21
C ILE A 727 -28.83 26.28 -29.83
N ILE A 728 -27.65 26.85 -30.07
CA ILE A 728 -27.51 28.18 -30.68
C ILE A 728 -27.45 28.11 -32.21
N ALA A 729 -26.99 27.00 -32.79
CA ALA A 729 -27.04 26.74 -34.24
C ALA A 729 -27.09 25.24 -34.55
N SER A 730 -27.71 24.88 -35.68
CA SER A 730 -27.85 23.50 -36.16
C SER A 730 -27.68 23.46 -37.68
N PHE A 731 -26.90 22.50 -38.17
CA PHE A 731 -26.51 22.40 -39.58
C PHE A 731 -26.70 20.97 -40.08
N LYS A 732 -27.44 20.77 -41.17
CA LYS A 732 -27.66 19.44 -41.73
C LYS A 732 -26.56 19.09 -42.73
N ARG A 733 -26.08 17.84 -42.74
CA ARG A 733 -25.12 17.42 -43.77
C ARG A 733 -25.82 17.26 -45.12
N LYS A 734 -25.31 17.93 -46.16
CA LYS A 734 -25.75 17.75 -47.56
C LYS A 734 -24.86 16.76 -48.29
N ALA A 735 -25.45 15.91 -49.14
CA ALA A 735 -24.67 15.03 -50.00
C ALA A 735 -23.94 15.84 -51.08
N PRO A 736 -22.84 15.35 -51.68
CA PRO A 736 -22.08 16.10 -52.68
C PRO A 736 -22.90 16.63 -53.86
N ARG A 737 -23.96 15.92 -54.27
CA ARG A 737 -24.88 16.32 -55.32
C ARG A 737 -25.83 17.47 -54.95
N ASP A 738 -26.04 17.68 -53.65
CA ASP A 738 -26.96 18.68 -53.10
C ASP A 738 -26.22 19.95 -52.64
N LYS A 739 -24.89 19.97 -52.77
CA LYS A 739 -24.04 21.13 -52.54
C LYS A 739 -24.11 22.08 -53.74
N GLU A 740 -24.07 23.38 -53.46
CA GLU A 740 -23.99 24.41 -54.50
C GLU A 740 -22.68 24.28 -55.28
N THR A 741 -22.76 24.49 -56.61
CA THR A 741 -21.62 24.38 -57.53
C THR A 741 -20.55 25.44 -57.20
N ASP A 742 -21.01 26.65 -56.86
CA ASP A 742 -20.17 27.79 -56.49
C ASP A 742 -19.96 27.86 -54.98
N GLN A 743 -18.75 28.22 -54.57
CA GLN A 743 -18.44 28.46 -53.16
C GLN A 743 -18.92 29.85 -52.77
N GLN A 744 -19.77 29.92 -51.75
CA GLN A 744 -20.13 31.18 -51.11
C GLN A 744 -19.14 31.52 -50.01
N ARG A 745 -18.75 32.79 -49.94
CA ARG A 745 -17.84 33.31 -48.91
C ARG A 745 -18.60 34.28 -48.01
N TYR A 746 -18.57 34.01 -46.71
CA TYR A 746 -19.09 34.91 -45.68
C TYR A 746 -17.95 35.36 -44.78
N THR A 747 -17.98 36.62 -44.35
CA THR A 747 -16.98 37.20 -43.45
C THR A 747 -17.68 37.83 -42.26
N TYR A 748 -17.19 37.50 -41.05
CA TYR A 748 -17.66 38.05 -39.79
C TYR A 748 -16.48 38.66 -39.03
N ILE A 749 -16.69 39.82 -38.40
CA ILE A 749 -15.73 40.42 -37.48
C ILE A 749 -16.30 40.26 -36.07
N LEU A 750 -15.57 39.56 -35.21
CA LEU A 750 -15.97 39.25 -33.83
C LEU A 750 -14.91 39.71 -32.83
N PRO A 751 -15.25 39.92 -31.55
CA PRO A 751 -14.25 40.13 -30.51
C PRO A 751 -13.20 39.01 -30.52
N PHE A 752 -11.94 39.35 -30.24
CA PHE A 752 -10.85 38.38 -30.27
C PHE A 752 -11.04 37.25 -29.25
N ALA A 753 -11.74 37.52 -28.14
CA ALA A 753 -12.14 36.52 -27.14
C ALA A 753 -12.99 35.37 -27.72
N CYS A 754 -13.67 35.58 -28.86
CA CYS A 754 -14.45 34.53 -29.52
C CYS A 754 -13.59 33.55 -30.33
N SER A 755 -12.32 33.89 -30.61
CA SER A 755 -11.48 33.17 -31.56
C SER A 755 -11.32 31.68 -31.24
N GLU A 756 -11.20 31.33 -29.96
CA GLU A 756 -11.06 29.93 -29.51
C GLU A 756 -12.33 29.12 -29.78
N SER A 757 -13.50 29.62 -29.35
CA SER A 757 -14.80 28.99 -29.60
C SER A 757 -15.08 28.83 -31.08
N VAL A 758 -14.84 29.87 -31.88
CA VAL A 758 -15.08 29.82 -33.32
C VAL A 758 -14.13 28.83 -33.99
N THR A 759 -12.86 28.80 -33.60
CA THR A 759 -11.91 27.82 -34.12
C THR A 759 -12.35 26.39 -33.82
N LYS A 760 -12.83 26.13 -32.58
CA LYS A 760 -13.40 24.84 -32.17
C LYS A 760 -14.61 24.47 -33.05
N VAL A 761 -15.55 25.39 -33.26
CA VAL A 761 -16.74 25.17 -34.09
C VAL A 761 -16.36 24.91 -35.54
N LEU A 762 -15.48 25.70 -36.15
CA LEU A 762 -15.09 25.51 -37.55
C LEU A 762 -14.36 24.19 -37.77
N ARG A 763 -13.52 23.75 -36.82
CA ARG A 763 -12.87 22.44 -36.89
C ARG A 763 -13.90 21.31 -36.94
N PHE A 764 -14.93 21.38 -36.10
CA PHE A 764 -16.01 20.40 -36.08
C PHE A 764 -16.87 20.46 -37.34
N LEU A 765 -17.33 21.63 -37.76
CA LEU A 765 -18.12 21.76 -39.00
C LEU A 765 -17.35 21.28 -40.24
N ARG A 766 -16.02 21.42 -40.25
CA ARG A 766 -15.17 20.88 -41.31
C ARG A 766 -15.11 19.35 -41.27
N SER A 767 -15.00 18.73 -40.08
CA SER A 767 -15.02 17.26 -39.97
C SER A 767 -16.36 16.65 -40.39
N GLN A 768 -17.45 17.44 -40.33
CA GLN A 768 -18.77 17.08 -40.82
C GLN A 768 -19.05 17.49 -42.28
N GLU A 769 -18.04 18.00 -43.00
CA GLU A 769 -18.13 18.46 -44.40
C GLU A 769 -19.15 19.59 -44.66
N ILE A 770 -19.49 20.38 -43.63
CA ILE A 770 -20.43 21.49 -43.72
C ILE A 770 -19.75 22.75 -44.28
N VAL A 771 -18.52 23.02 -43.82
CA VAL A 771 -17.69 24.13 -44.30
C VAL A 771 -16.44 23.61 -45.02
N GLU A 772 -15.99 24.35 -46.02
CA GLU A 772 -14.84 23.97 -46.86
C GLU A 772 -13.50 24.34 -46.20
N GLN A 773 -12.41 23.73 -46.68
CA GLN A 773 -11.03 23.90 -46.17
C GLN A 773 -10.56 25.36 -46.06
N GLY A 774 -11.07 26.26 -46.91
CA GLY A 774 -10.74 27.69 -46.90
C GLY A 774 -11.31 28.48 -45.72
N SER A 775 -12.21 27.89 -44.92
CA SER A 775 -12.80 28.55 -43.75
C SER A 775 -11.79 28.69 -42.62
N ARG A 776 -11.61 29.89 -42.07
CA ARG A 776 -10.52 30.20 -41.13
C ARG A 776 -10.88 31.33 -40.15
N VAL A 777 -10.16 31.38 -39.05
CA VAL A 777 -10.12 32.52 -38.12
C VAL A 777 -8.73 33.13 -38.20
N SER A 778 -8.64 34.46 -38.32
CA SER A 778 -7.39 35.21 -38.30
C SER A 778 -7.50 36.45 -37.43
N SER A 779 -6.40 36.89 -36.82
CA SER A 779 -6.37 38.18 -36.13
C SER A 779 -6.71 39.31 -37.12
N TYR A 780 -7.61 40.21 -36.72
CA TYR A 780 -7.99 41.36 -37.54
C TYR A 780 -7.49 42.67 -36.91
N THR A 781 -7.70 42.83 -35.60
CA THR A 781 -7.09 43.88 -34.78
C THR A 781 -6.59 43.29 -33.45
N THR A 782 -6.10 44.14 -32.53
CA THR A 782 -5.77 43.71 -31.16
C THR A 782 -6.97 43.15 -30.39
N ASP A 783 -8.19 43.62 -30.73
CA ASP A 783 -9.42 43.30 -29.99
C ASP A 783 -10.42 42.49 -30.82
N SER A 784 -10.12 42.18 -32.08
CA SER A 784 -11.04 41.47 -32.99
C SER A 784 -10.36 40.40 -33.84
N CYS A 785 -11.14 39.38 -34.20
CA CYS A 785 -10.78 38.36 -35.16
C CYS A 785 -11.70 38.42 -36.39
N GLU A 786 -11.14 38.13 -37.55
CA GLU A 786 -11.88 37.91 -38.79
C GLU A 786 -12.16 36.41 -38.90
N VAL A 787 -13.43 36.07 -39.12
CA VAL A 787 -13.90 34.71 -39.39
C VAL A 787 -14.34 34.66 -40.84
N VAL A 788 -13.68 33.84 -41.64
CA VAL A 788 -14.04 33.57 -43.03
C VAL A 788 -14.68 32.20 -43.10
N ILE A 789 -15.90 32.12 -43.63
CA ILE A 789 -16.62 30.89 -43.92
C ILE A 789 -16.66 30.70 -45.43
N ILE A 790 -16.25 29.51 -45.88
CA ILE A 790 -16.43 29.05 -47.24
C ILE A 790 -17.47 27.93 -47.21
N ASP A 791 -18.62 28.19 -47.79
CA ASP A 791 -19.81 27.34 -47.71
C ASP A 791 -20.30 26.92 -49.10
N ARG A 792 -20.76 25.68 -49.20
CA ARG A 792 -21.51 25.14 -50.34
C ARG A 792 -22.87 24.58 -49.94
N CYS A 793 -23.23 24.70 -48.67
CA CYS A 793 -24.44 24.14 -48.13
C CYS A 793 -25.57 25.17 -48.01
N GLY A 794 -25.31 26.46 -48.21
CA GLY A 794 -26.32 27.53 -48.22
C GLY A 794 -26.80 27.92 -46.82
N TYR A 795 -25.92 27.83 -45.80
CA TYR A 795 -26.26 28.01 -44.38
C TYR A 795 -26.03 29.42 -43.83
N ARG A 796 -26.20 30.45 -44.67
CA ARG A 796 -25.97 31.85 -44.26
C ARG A 796 -26.77 32.24 -43.02
N ASN A 797 -28.05 31.88 -42.95
CA ASN A 797 -28.91 32.25 -41.83
C ASN A 797 -28.46 31.60 -40.52
N GLU A 798 -27.97 30.36 -40.59
CA GLU A 798 -27.46 29.60 -39.47
C GLU A 798 -26.12 30.14 -38.98
N TYR A 799 -25.23 30.58 -39.89
CA TYR A 799 -24.01 31.30 -39.53
C TYR A 799 -24.33 32.66 -38.89
N ASP A 800 -25.27 33.42 -39.46
CA ASP A 800 -25.71 34.70 -38.91
C ASP A 800 -26.28 34.51 -37.50
N ARG A 801 -27.10 33.47 -37.28
CA ARG A 801 -27.61 33.10 -35.97
C ARG A 801 -26.50 32.67 -35.01
N LEU A 802 -25.57 31.83 -35.43
CA LEU A 802 -24.42 31.41 -34.62
C LEU A 802 -23.61 32.62 -34.15
N PHE A 803 -23.20 33.48 -35.09
CA PHE A 803 -22.30 34.60 -34.82
C PHE A 803 -23.00 35.82 -34.19
N SER A 804 -24.33 35.87 -34.16
CA SER A 804 -25.06 36.82 -33.32
C SER A 804 -24.94 36.53 -31.81
N ASN A 805 -24.57 35.31 -31.42
CA ASN A 805 -24.40 34.91 -30.02
C ASN A 805 -22.99 35.24 -29.49
N ILE A 806 -22.58 36.50 -29.59
CA ILE A 806 -21.22 36.96 -29.29
C ILE A 806 -20.80 36.56 -27.86
N TYR A 807 -21.63 36.84 -26.86
CA TYR A 807 -21.30 36.54 -25.45
C TYR A 807 -21.13 35.05 -25.17
N ALA A 808 -21.92 34.18 -25.81
CA ALA A 808 -21.74 32.73 -25.71
C ALA A 808 -20.40 32.30 -26.30
N LEU A 809 -20.03 32.85 -27.46
CA LEU A 809 -18.77 32.54 -28.13
C LEU A 809 -17.55 33.09 -27.41
N MET A 810 -17.68 34.09 -26.53
CA MET A 810 -16.59 34.54 -25.66
C MET A 810 -16.23 33.53 -24.55
N LEU A 811 -17.06 32.49 -24.34
CA LEU A 811 -16.89 31.48 -23.28
C LEU A 811 -16.62 30.09 -23.90
N PRO A 812 -15.38 29.79 -24.33
CA PRO A 812 -15.06 28.54 -25.03
C PRO A 812 -15.36 27.26 -24.23
N GLY A 813 -15.29 27.32 -22.89
CA GLY A 813 -15.64 26.21 -22.01
C GLY A 813 -17.14 25.88 -21.97
N PHE A 814 -18.01 26.79 -22.42
CA PHE A 814 -19.46 26.63 -22.42
C PHE A 814 -20.02 26.24 -23.79
N ILE A 815 -19.16 26.24 -24.83
CA ILE A 815 -19.54 25.83 -26.18
C ILE A 815 -19.27 24.34 -26.35
N SER A 816 -20.32 23.57 -26.66
CA SER A 816 -20.24 22.17 -27.06
C SER A 816 -20.64 22.00 -28.52
N VAL A 817 -20.03 21.01 -29.17
CA VAL A 817 -20.29 20.67 -30.58
C VAL A 817 -20.48 19.16 -30.68
N HIS A 818 -21.57 18.73 -31.30
CA HIS A 818 -21.92 17.32 -31.39
C HIS A 818 -22.81 17.03 -32.60
N LEU A 819 -22.79 15.78 -33.09
CA LEU A 819 -23.67 15.32 -34.15
C LEU A 819 -24.90 14.66 -33.52
N ASN A 820 -26.09 15.18 -33.81
CA ASN A 820 -27.33 14.49 -33.47
C ASN A 820 -27.54 13.33 -34.44
N THR A 821 -27.38 12.10 -33.98
CA THR A 821 -27.47 10.89 -34.81
C THR A 821 -28.89 10.62 -35.31
N LYS A 822 -29.92 11.08 -34.59
CA LYS A 822 -31.34 10.93 -34.97
C LYS A 822 -31.72 11.90 -36.09
N SER A 823 -31.38 13.18 -35.95
CA SER A 823 -31.71 14.20 -36.97
C SER A 823 -30.65 14.34 -38.07
N ARG A 824 -29.45 13.79 -37.86
CA ARG A 824 -28.24 13.93 -38.71
C ARG A 824 -27.81 15.40 -38.86
N GLU A 825 -27.95 16.17 -37.80
CA GLU A 825 -27.57 17.58 -37.74
C GLU A 825 -26.36 17.78 -36.83
N ALA A 826 -25.40 18.57 -37.30
CA ALA A 826 -24.30 19.06 -36.51
C ALA A 826 -24.78 20.27 -35.70
N ASN A 827 -24.79 20.12 -34.37
CA ASN A 827 -25.27 21.14 -33.45
C ASN A 827 -24.11 21.86 -32.78
N VAL A 828 -24.28 23.17 -32.62
CA VAL A 828 -23.47 24.02 -31.75
C VAL A 828 -24.37 24.44 -30.59
N ALA A 829 -24.01 24.07 -29.38
CA ALA A 829 -24.77 24.37 -28.18
C ALA A 829 -23.95 25.22 -27.20
N PHE A 830 -24.63 26.15 -26.54
CA PHE A 830 -24.12 26.94 -25.43
C PHE A 830 -24.77 26.46 -24.15
N ASP A 831 -23.97 26.07 -23.18
CA ASP A 831 -24.43 25.60 -21.88
C ASP A 831 -25.02 26.75 -21.03
N ASP A 832 -26.22 27.20 -21.40
CA ASP A 832 -26.85 28.37 -20.79
C ASP A 832 -27.26 28.07 -19.35
N LEU A 833 -26.86 28.95 -18.43
CA LEU A 833 -27.21 28.84 -17.02
C LEU A 833 -28.57 29.48 -16.70
N VAL A 834 -29.21 30.14 -17.67
CA VAL A 834 -30.50 30.81 -17.47
C VAL A 834 -31.67 29.95 -17.96
N VAL A 835 -32.67 29.79 -17.10
CA VAL A 835 -33.93 29.12 -17.41
C VAL A 835 -35.05 30.15 -17.40
N ASN A 836 -35.83 30.20 -18.49
CA ASN A 836 -36.91 31.17 -18.67
C ASN A 836 -38.24 30.45 -18.92
N GLY A 837 -39.14 30.54 -17.93
CA GLY A 837 -40.54 30.13 -18.07
C GLY A 837 -40.77 28.66 -18.37
N VAL A 838 -39.94 27.76 -17.84
CA VAL A 838 -40.11 26.30 -18.06
C VAL A 838 -41.39 25.82 -17.40
N GLN A 839 -42.22 25.09 -18.16
CA GLN A 839 -43.49 24.58 -17.68
C GLN A 839 -43.28 23.31 -16.85
N VAL A 840 -43.80 23.30 -15.62
CA VAL A 840 -43.76 22.15 -14.72
C VAL A 840 -45.04 21.33 -14.84
N SER A 841 -44.93 20.01 -14.69
CA SER A 841 -46.08 19.11 -14.70
C SER A 841 -47.07 19.42 -13.56
N ALA A 842 -48.35 19.58 -13.89
CA ALA A 842 -49.38 20.01 -12.93
C ALA A 842 -49.51 19.09 -11.70
N GLY A 843 -49.27 17.78 -11.88
CA GLY A 843 -49.37 16.78 -10.81
C GLY A 843 -48.25 16.81 -9.76
N LYS A 844 -47.15 17.53 -10.00
CA LYS A 844 -45.98 17.62 -9.09
C LYS A 844 -45.53 19.05 -8.79
N ALA A 845 -46.30 20.05 -9.23
CA ALA A 845 -45.91 21.46 -9.17
C ALA A 845 -45.51 21.93 -7.76
N ALA A 846 -46.31 21.62 -6.72
CA ALA A 846 -46.01 22.03 -5.35
C ALA A 846 -44.71 21.41 -4.80
N GLU A 847 -44.46 20.13 -5.08
CA GLU A 847 -43.25 19.45 -4.63
C GLU A 847 -41.99 19.96 -5.34
N ILE A 848 -42.11 20.24 -6.64
CA ILE A 848 -41.04 20.81 -7.45
C ILE A 848 -40.72 22.23 -7.00
N THR A 849 -41.72 23.07 -6.73
CA THR A 849 -41.51 24.42 -6.18
C THR A 849 -40.76 24.35 -4.85
N GLY A 850 -41.17 23.45 -3.94
CA GLY A 850 -40.45 23.27 -2.66
C GLY A 850 -39.02 22.74 -2.79
N LEU A 851 -38.70 22.00 -3.87
CA LEU A 851 -37.31 21.62 -4.20
C LEU A 851 -36.51 22.83 -4.69
N MET A 852 -37.08 23.64 -5.57
CA MET A 852 -36.43 24.84 -6.10
C MET A 852 -36.16 25.88 -5.01
N GLU A 853 -37.09 26.05 -4.06
CA GLU A 853 -36.87 26.89 -2.87
C GLU A 853 -35.71 26.39 -2.02
N TYR A 854 -35.61 25.07 -1.80
CA TYR A 854 -34.47 24.48 -1.11
C TYR A 854 -33.14 24.78 -1.84
N PHE A 855 -33.08 24.66 -3.17
CA PHE A 855 -31.87 24.99 -3.92
C PHE A 855 -31.55 26.48 -3.90
N ARG A 856 -32.56 27.35 -3.89
CA ARG A 856 -32.38 28.79 -3.71
C ARG A 856 -31.78 29.12 -2.35
N ASP A 857 -32.30 28.53 -1.30
CA ASP A 857 -31.83 28.77 0.07
C ASP A 857 -30.38 28.27 0.28
N ARG A 858 -29.94 27.30 -0.54
CA ARG A 858 -28.55 26.83 -0.63
C ARG A 858 -27.64 27.66 -1.55
N GLY A 859 -28.20 28.66 -2.24
CA GLY A 859 -27.48 29.46 -3.23
C GLY A 859 -27.13 28.72 -4.52
N TYR A 860 -27.71 27.54 -4.74
CA TYR A 860 -27.47 26.75 -5.95
C TYR A 860 -28.23 27.33 -7.15
N VAL A 861 -29.39 27.90 -6.86
CA VAL A 861 -30.23 28.60 -7.82
C VAL A 861 -30.41 30.04 -7.34
N ILE A 862 -30.32 30.99 -8.25
CA ILE A 862 -30.56 32.42 -7.99
C ILE A 862 -31.66 32.95 -8.89
N ASN A 863 -32.26 34.10 -8.52
CA ASN A 863 -33.35 34.73 -9.28
C ASN A 863 -34.57 33.81 -9.52
N LEU A 864 -34.87 32.92 -8.57
CA LEU A 864 -36.00 32.00 -8.69
C LEU A 864 -37.33 32.76 -8.70
N PHE A 865 -38.08 32.61 -9.79
CA PHE A 865 -39.45 33.06 -9.96
C PHE A 865 -40.34 31.86 -10.32
N ALA A 866 -41.43 31.68 -9.57
CA ALA A 866 -42.38 30.59 -9.76
C ALA A 866 -43.81 31.14 -9.76
N ALA A 867 -44.50 31.09 -10.90
CA ALA A 867 -45.89 31.53 -11.05
C ALA A 867 -46.61 30.69 -12.12
N ASP A 868 -47.89 30.38 -11.91
CA ASP A 868 -48.75 29.66 -12.87
C ASP A 868 -48.16 28.35 -13.43
N GLY A 869 -47.39 27.62 -12.59
CA GLY A 869 -46.72 26.39 -13.00
C GLY A 869 -45.50 26.60 -13.91
N LYS A 870 -45.01 27.83 -14.07
CA LYS A 870 -43.78 28.18 -14.76
C LYS A 870 -42.67 28.53 -13.79
N LEU A 871 -41.44 28.12 -14.12
CA LEU A 871 -40.23 28.46 -13.37
C LEU A 871 -39.26 29.26 -14.24
N SER A 872 -38.70 30.33 -13.68
CA SER A 872 -37.55 31.05 -14.24
C SER A 872 -36.49 31.21 -13.17
N PHE A 873 -35.22 31.00 -13.51
CA PHE A 873 -34.10 31.11 -12.57
C PHE A 873 -32.75 31.06 -13.27
N THR A 874 -31.67 31.21 -12.51
CA THR A 874 -30.28 31.02 -12.99
C THR A 874 -29.57 29.99 -12.13
N TYR A 875 -28.91 29.00 -12.74
CA TYR A 875 -28.01 28.09 -12.04
C TYR A 875 -26.75 28.84 -11.60
N ALA A 876 -26.25 28.60 -10.38
CA ALA A 876 -25.03 29.27 -9.93
C ALA A 876 -23.77 28.78 -10.68
N THR A 877 -23.75 27.52 -11.13
CA THR A 877 -22.63 26.91 -11.90
C THR A 877 -23.14 25.84 -12.87
N GLN A 878 -22.30 25.46 -13.87
CA GLN A 878 -22.57 24.34 -14.78
C GLN A 878 -22.81 23.02 -14.03
N ARG A 879 -22.13 22.83 -12.91
CA ARG A 879 -22.21 21.59 -12.10
C ARG A 879 -23.51 21.46 -11.36
N ILE A 880 -24.06 22.60 -10.92
CA ILE A 880 -25.41 22.63 -10.37
C ILE A 880 -26.43 22.40 -11.47
N LYS A 881 -26.22 22.95 -12.68
CA LYS A 881 -27.06 22.62 -13.84
C LYS A 881 -27.07 21.12 -14.10
N GLU A 882 -25.90 20.46 -14.20
CA GLU A 882 -25.78 19.00 -14.36
C GLU A 882 -26.53 18.22 -13.26
N LEU A 883 -26.37 18.62 -11.99
CA LEU A 883 -27.07 18.01 -10.84
C LEU A 883 -28.60 18.10 -10.97
N LEU A 884 -29.09 19.18 -11.57
CA LEU A 884 -30.52 19.49 -11.69
C LEU A 884 -31.12 19.10 -13.03
N THR A 885 -30.33 18.78 -14.06
CA THR A 885 -30.81 18.29 -15.37
C THR A 885 -30.63 16.78 -15.53
N THR A 886 -29.73 16.16 -14.76
CA THR A 886 -29.43 14.72 -14.86
C THR A 886 -29.76 14.00 -13.55
N ALA A 887 -30.87 13.25 -13.53
CA ALA A 887 -31.35 12.58 -12.32
C ALA A 887 -30.32 11.61 -11.71
N GLY A 888 -29.50 10.96 -12.55
CA GLY A 888 -28.44 10.04 -12.13
C GLY A 888 -27.30 10.73 -11.37
N LYS A 889 -27.10 12.03 -11.59
CA LYS A 889 -25.91 12.74 -11.10
C LYS A 889 -25.79 12.74 -9.58
N MET A 890 -26.92 12.86 -8.88
CA MET A 890 -26.94 12.79 -7.41
C MET A 890 -26.53 11.40 -6.90
N LEU A 891 -26.89 10.33 -7.62
CA LEU A 891 -26.50 8.96 -7.27
C LEU A 891 -24.99 8.74 -7.47
N GLU A 892 -24.40 9.32 -8.52
CA GLU A 892 -22.96 9.31 -8.77
C GLU A 892 -22.19 10.04 -7.66
N VAL A 893 -22.59 11.28 -7.35
CA VAL A 893 -21.99 12.12 -6.30
C VAL A 893 -22.05 11.40 -4.96
N TYR A 894 -23.21 10.82 -4.62
CA TYR A 894 -23.36 10.06 -3.39
C TYR A 894 -22.47 8.81 -3.36
N THR A 895 -22.45 8.02 -4.44
CA THR A 895 -21.65 6.79 -4.53
C THR A 895 -20.16 7.08 -4.38
N TYR A 896 -19.62 8.05 -5.14
CA TYR A 896 -18.21 8.42 -5.06
C TYR A 896 -17.82 8.86 -3.65
N HIS A 897 -18.55 9.81 -3.06
CA HIS A 897 -18.21 10.33 -1.74
C HIS A 897 -18.40 9.31 -0.63
N LYS A 898 -19.40 8.42 -0.73
CA LYS A 898 -19.58 7.31 0.22
C LYS A 898 -18.47 6.29 0.15
N VAL A 899 -18.00 5.95 -1.04
CA VAL A 899 -16.90 5.00 -1.22
C VAL A 899 -15.58 5.59 -0.72
N LYS A 900 -15.28 6.85 -1.05
CA LYS A 900 -14.14 7.59 -0.49
C LYS A 900 -14.24 7.66 1.04
N GLU A 901 -15.42 8.03 1.58
CA GLU A 901 -15.69 8.10 3.03
C GLU A 901 -15.40 6.78 3.75
N LEU A 902 -15.74 5.65 3.15
CA LEU A 902 -15.47 4.34 3.76
C LEU A 902 -13.96 4.06 3.91
N GLY A 903 -13.11 4.60 3.03
CA GLY A 903 -11.65 4.47 3.12
C GLY A 903 -11.13 3.02 3.05
N ARG A 904 -11.89 2.12 2.41
CA ARG A 904 -11.57 0.68 2.28
C ARG A 904 -11.22 0.24 0.85
N PHE A 905 -11.14 1.19 -0.08
CA PHE A 905 -10.70 0.99 -1.46
C PHE A 905 -9.33 1.64 -1.63
N ASP A 906 -8.51 1.09 -2.53
CA ASP A 906 -7.13 1.54 -2.72
C ASP A 906 -7.06 2.75 -3.67
N ASP A 907 -7.97 2.82 -4.64
CA ASP A 907 -8.16 3.97 -5.53
C ASP A 907 -9.63 4.10 -5.95
N VAL A 908 -10.07 5.33 -6.19
CA VAL A 908 -11.46 5.67 -6.50
C VAL A 908 -11.45 6.89 -7.42
N VAL A 909 -11.97 6.72 -8.63
CA VAL A 909 -12.05 7.76 -9.67
C VAL A 909 -13.49 7.87 -10.16
N SER A 910 -13.91 9.07 -10.54
CA SER A 910 -15.25 9.37 -11.08
C SER A 910 -15.15 10.08 -12.42
N SER A 911 -16.24 10.09 -13.19
CA SER A 911 -16.33 10.78 -14.48
C SER A 911 -15.06 10.55 -15.31
N PHE A 912 -14.67 9.28 -15.37
CA PHE A 912 -13.44 8.89 -16.04
C PHE A 912 -13.72 8.84 -17.54
N GLU A 913 -13.08 9.72 -18.31
CA GLU A 913 -13.16 9.70 -19.75
C GLU A 913 -12.00 8.87 -20.32
N ILE A 914 -12.35 7.91 -21.17
CA ILE A 914 -11.38 7.19 -22.00
C ILE A 914 -11.44 7.79 -23.40
N ASP A 915 -10.30 8.35 -23.82
CA ASP A 915 -10.05 8.71 -25.21
C ASP A 915 -9.59 7.47 -25.97
N TRP A 916 -10.30 7.18 -27.06
CA TRP A 916 -9.99 6.06 -27.93
C TRP A 916 -8.92 6.48 -28.94
N GLU A 917 -7.69 5.96 -28.79
CA GLU A 917 -6.57 6.33 -29.67
C GLU A 917 -6.94 6.18 -31.16
N GLY A 918 -6.80 7.28 -31.91
CA GLY A 918 -7.12 7.32 -33.34
C GLY A 918 -8.60 7.50 -33.69
N THR A 919 -9.48 7.74 -32.72
CA THR A 919 -10.90 8.05 -32.96
C THR A 919 -11.37 9.26 -32.14
N ASP A 920 -12.48 9.89 -32.55
CA ASP A 920 -13.13 10.97 -31.79
C ASP A 920 -14.12 10.45 -30.72
N VAL A 921 -14.20 9.13 -30.54
CA VAL A 921 -15.11 8.53 -29.55
C VAL A 921 -14.55 8.78 -28.15
N LYS A 922 -15.41 9.15 -27.20
CA LYS A 922 -15.12 9.25 -25.77
C LYS A 922 -16.14 8.43 -25.01
N SER A 923 -15.70 7.66 -24.02
CA SER A 923 -16.58 6.92 -23.12
C SER A 923 -16.38 7.41 -21.68
N GLU A 924 -17.46 7.86 -21.04
CA GLU A 924 -17.45 8.27 -19.62
C GLU A 924 -17.99 7.15 -18.73
N PHE A 925 -17.28 6.92 -17.63
CA PHE A 925 -17.70 6.09 -16.51
C PHE A 925 -18.05 6.94 -15.29
N ASP A 926 -19.15 6.59 -14.64
CA ASP A 926 -19.58 7.30 -13.45
C ASP A 926 -18.59 7.12 -12.29
N CYS A 927 -18.19 5.87 -12.00
CA CYS A 927 -17.16 5.59 -11.01
C CYS A 927 -16.36 4.30 -11.29
N ILE A 928 -15.04 4.36 -11.11
CA ILE A 928 -14.14 3.20 -11.17
C ILE A 928 -13.43 3.07 -9.82
N LEU A 929 -13.50 1.87 -9.24
CA LEU A 929 -12.92 1.56 -7.93
C LEU A 929 -11.86 0.47 -8.07
N THR A 930 -10.82 0.51 -7.24
CA THR A 930 -9.84 -0.58 -7.16
C THR A 930 -9.65 -1.07 -5.73
N LYS A 931 -9.36 -2.37 -5.59
CA LYS A 931 -8.95 -3.00 -4.33
C LYS A 931 -8.04 -4.19 -4.63
N GLY A 932 -6.81 -4.17 -4.12
CA GLY A 932 -5.78 -5.14 -4.51
C GLY A 932 -5.57 -5.11 -6.03
N PHE A 933 -5.72 -6.25 -6.69
CA PHE A 933 -5.66 -6.38 -8.16
C PHE A 933 -7.03 -6.54 -8.81
N ARG A 934 -8.09 -6.02 -8.20
CA ARG A 934 -9.47 -6.09 -8.71
C ARG A 934 -10.01 -4.70 -8.99
N THR A 935 -10.86 -4.58 -10.00
CA THR A 935 -11.52 -3.33 -10.35
C THR A 935 -13.05 -3.46 -10.37
N LEU A 936 -13.75 -2.39 -10.00
CA LEU A 936 -15.18 -2.25 -10.23
C LEU A 936 -15.42 -1.12 -11.21
N PHE A 937 -16.26 -1.39 -12.21
CA PHE A 937 -16.86 -0.37 -13.06
C PHE A 937 -18.28 -0.15 -12.56
N VAL A 938 -18.60 1.06 -12.12
CA VAL A 938 -19.88 1.40 -11.53
C VAL A 938 -20.57 2.41 -12.43
N GLU A 939 -21.78 2.08 -12.87
CA GLU A 939 -22.69 2.98 -13.57
C GLU A 939 -23.91 3.24 -12.67
N CYS A 940 -24.31 4.50 -12.53
CA CYS A 940 -25.41 4.97 -11.71
C CYS A 940 -26.58 5.41 -12.60
N LYS A 941 -27.76 4.81 -12.40
CA LYS A 941 -28.98 5.17 -13.12
C LYS A 941 -30.12 5.44 -12.17
N ALA A 942 -30.74 6.61 -12.30
CA ALA A 942 -31.88 7.02 -11.49
C ALA A 942 -33.14 7.14 -12.36
N ARG A 943 -33.72 6.00 -12.73
CA ARG A 943 -34.87 5.88 -13.66
C ARG A 943 -35.84 4.81 -13.19
N LEU A 944 -37.11 4.89 -13.60
CA LEU A 944 -38.13 3.90 -13.24
C LEU A 944 -37.86 2.52 -13.87
N ASP A 945 -37.48 2.50 -15.15
CA ASP A 945 -37.21 1.29 -15.91
C ASP A 945 -35.70 1.15 -16.20
N ILE A 946 -35.18 -0.06 -16.08
CA ILE A 946 -33.81 -0.39 -16.45
C ILE A 946 -33.76 -0.71 -17.95
N GLU A 947 -32.87 -0.05 -18.69
CA GLU A 947 -32.68 -0.27 -20.12
C GLU A 947 -31.57 -1.30 -20.36
N GLN A 948 -31.75 -2.13 -21.40
CA GLN A 948 -30.80 -3.19 -21.73
C GLN A 948 -29.44 -2.62 -22.18
N GLU A 949 -29.44 -1.44 -22.82
CA GLU A 949 -28.23 -0.77 -23.31
C GLU A 949 -27.24 -0.45 -22.18
N PHE A 950 -27.73 -0.19 -20.96
CA PHE A 950 -26.86 0.05 -19.81
C PHE A 950 -25.98 -1.16 -19.49
N TYR A 951 -26.53 -2.37 -19.59
CA TYR A 951 -25.78 -3.61 -19.37
C TYR A 951 -24.77 -3.87 -20.47
N TYR A 952 -25.14 -3.67 -21.74
CA TYR A 952 -24.21 -3.85 -22.87
C TYR A 952 -23.02 -2.90 -22.77
N LYS A 953 -23.27 -1.61 -22.55
CA LYS A 953 -22.22 -0.60 -22.43
C LYS A 953 -21.22 -0.96 -21.33
N ILE A 954 -21.71 -1.25 -20.11
CA ILE A 954 -20.81 -1.48 -18.98
C ILE A 954 -20.07 -2.83 -19.07
N ALA A 955 -20.71 -3.87 -19.62
CA ALA A 955 -20.08 -5.18 -19.80
C ALA A 955 -18.94 -5.12 -20.83
N GLU A 956 -19.18 -4.49 -21.99
CA GLU A 956 -18.16 -4.31 -23.02
C GLU A 956 -16.94 -3.55 -22.50
N LEU A 957 -17.18 -2.45 -21.80
CA LEU A 957 -16.11 -1.63 -21.24
C LEU A 957 -15.34 -2.35 -20.13
N LYS A 958 -16.02 -3.15 -19.29
CA LYS A 958 -15.40 -4.00 -18.27
C LYS A 958 -14.41 -4.98 -18.89
N ASP A 959 -14.81 -5.68 -19.95
CA ASP A 959 -13.98 -6.69 -20.62
C ASP A 959 -12.77 -6.07 -21.33
N GLN A 960 -12.91 -4.85 -21.85
CA GLN A 960 -11.85 -4.17 -22.57
C GLN A 960 -10.78 -3.55 -21.67
N PHE A 961 -11.19 -2.92 -20.56
CA PHE A 961 -10.30 -2.11 -19.73
C PHE A 961 -9.97 -2.73 -18.37
N GLY A 962 -10.80 -3.65 -17.88
CA GLY A 962 -10.74 -4.16 -16.52
C GLY A 962 -9.59 -5.13 -16.21
N ILE A 963 -9.13 -5.11 -14.96
CA ILE A 963 -8.24 -6.12 -14.39
C ILE A 963 -8.99 -6.83 -13.28
N ASN A 964 -9.26 -8.14 -13.44
CA ASN A 964 -10.12 -8.93 -12.56
C ASN A 964 -11.43 -8.18 -12.22
N ALA A 965 -12.07 -7.67 -13.25
CA ALA A 965 -13.08 -6.64 -13.13
C ALA A 965 -14.48 -7.19 -12.89
N THR A 966 -15.29 -6.42 -12.18
CA THR A 966 -16.74 -6.67 -12.05
C THR A 966 -17.49 -5.39 -12.42
N ALA A 967 -18.47 -5.52 -13.32
CA ALA A 967 -19.36 -4.43 -13.68
C ALA A 967 -20.52 -4.36 -12.68
N VAL A 968 -20.89 -3.14 -12.29
CA VAL A 968 -21.95 -2.88 -11.31
C VAL A 968 -22.88 -1.79 -11.84
N LEU A 969 -24.17 -2.11 -11.90
CA LEU A 969 -25.22 -1.12 -12.15
C LEU A 969 -25.88 -0.76 -10.82
N VAL A 970 -25.78 0.49 -10.40
CA VAL A 970 -26.52 1.04 -9.26
C VAL A 970 -27.77 1.73 -9.80
N ALA A 971 -28.94 1.14 -9.56
CA ALA A 971 -30.19 1.58 -10.16
C ALA A 971 -31.22 2.00 -9.09
N ASP A 972 -31.50 3.31 -8.96
CA ASP A 972 -32.65 3.77 -8.16
C ASP A 972 -33.94 3.71 -8.99
N THR A 973 -34.63 2.56 -8.93
CA THR A 973 -35.87 2.30 -9.69
C THR A 973 -37.16 2.68 -8.98
N GLN A 974 -37.11 2.98 -7.67
CA GLN A 974 -38.30 3.20 -6.83
C GLN A 974 -39.36 2.07 -6.94
N GLU A 975 -38.94 0.83 -7.15
CA GLU A 975 -39.85 -0.32 -7.26
C GLU A 975 -40.81 -0.40 -6.06
N LYS A 976 -42.11 -0.33 -6.34
CA LYS A 976 -43.19 -0.59 -5.38
C LYS A 976 -43.91 -1.88 -5.78
N PRO A 977 -44.36 -2.72 -4.84
CA PRO A 977 -44.81 -4.11 -5.12
C PRO A 977 -46.00 -4.28 -6.11
N PHE A 978 -46.66 -3.19 -6.52
CA PHE A 978 -47.91 -3.22 -7.30
C PHE A 978 -47.83 -2.47 -8.65
N TYR A 979 -46.65 -2.06 -9.12
CA TYR A 979 -46.48 -1.28 -10.37
C TYR A 979 -46.03 -2.13 -11.57
N THR A 980 -46.26 -1.64 -12.79
CA THR A 980 -46.01 -2.32 -14.07
C THR A 980 -44.52 -2.52 -14.42
N SER A 981 -43.61 -1.79 -13.78
CA SER A 981 -42.16 -1.82 -14.07
C SER A 981 -41.41 -2.96 -13.36
N THR A 982 -41.94 -3.52 -12.27
CA THR A 982 -41.28 -4.57 -11.48
C THR A 982 -40.96 -5.84 -12.30
N PRO A 983 -41.88 -6.39 -13.13
CA PRO A 983 -41.56 -7.54 -13.98
C PRO A 983 -40.50 -7.22 -15.05
N VAL A 984 -40.53 -6.01 -15.61
CA VAL A 984 -39.58 -5.56 -16.65
C VAL A 984 -38.19 -5.42 -16.04
N ASN A 985 -38.05 -4.73 -14.90
CA ASN A 985 -36.77 -4.57 -14.23
C ASN A 985 -36.21 -5.90 -13.74
N ALA A 986 -37.05 -6.81 -13.21
CA ALA A 986 -36.61 -8.15 -12.82
C ALA A 986 -36.06 -8.93 -14.02
N MET A 987 -36.70 -8.83 -15.19
CA MET A 987 -36.20 -9.45 -16.43
C MET A 987 -34.86 -8.84 -16.86
N GLN A 988 -34.72 -7.51 -16.79
CA GLN A 988 -33.47 -6.82 -17.16
C GLN A 988 -32.33 -7.14 -16.18
N ARG A 989 -32.61 -7.26 -14.87
CA ARG A 989 -31.63 -7.72 -13.87
C ARG A 989 -31.13 -9.13 -14.17
N ARG A 990 -32.02 -10.06 -14.53
CA ARG A 990 -31.62 -11.41 -14.96
C ARG A 990 -30.72 -11.38 -16.18
N ARG A 991 -31.01 -10.51 -17.16
CA ARG A 991 -30.12 -10.31 -18.33
C ARG A 991 -28.77 -9.74 -17.93
N GLY A 992 -28.74 -8.77 -17.01
CA GLY A 992 -27.50 -8.25 -16.43
C GLY A 992 -26.65 -9.35 -15.77
N ASN A 993 -27.27 -10.22 -14.97
CA ASN A 993 -26.57 -11.35 -14.35
C ASN A 993 -26.02 -12.34 -15.40
N MET A 994 -26.74 -12.60 -16.50
CA MET A 994 -26.23 -13.41 -17.62
C MET A 994 -25.02 -12.79 -18.32
N MET A 995 -24.76 -11.49 -18.12
CA MET A 995 -23.62 -10.75 -18.66
C MET A 995 -22.53 -10.46 -17.61
N ASP A 996 -22.60 -11.11 -16.45
CA ASP A 996 -21.72 -10.87 -15.30
C ASP A 996 -21.73 -9.41 -14.80
N VAL A 997 -22.90 -8.76 -14.85
CA VAL A 997 -23.13 -7.42 -14.29
C VAL A 997 -23.98 -7.50 -13.02
N VAL A 998 -23.41 -7.06 -11.89
CA VAL A 998 -24.11 -7.02 -10.60
C VAL A 998 -25.05 -5.81 -10.56
N THR A 999 -26.33 -6.01 -10.23
CA THR A 999 -27.28 -4.90 -10.10
C THR A 999 -27.61 -4.61 -8.64
N ILE A 1000 -27.27 -3.42 -8.16
CA ILE A 1000 -27.65 -2.91 -6.83
C ILE A 1000 -28.84 -1.97 -7.01
N TRP A 1001 -30.01 -2.37 -6.53
CA TRP A 1001 -31.25 -1.61 -6.73
C TRP A 1001 -32.05 -1.37 -5.44
N ARG A 1002 -31.72 -2.08 -4.36
CA ARG A 1002 -32.48 -1.97 -3.12
C ARG A 1002 -32.16 -0.68 -2.39
N PRO A 1003 -33.17 0.03 -1.85
CA PRO A 1003 -32.94 1.27 -1.14
C PRO A 1003 -31.95 1.15 0.03
N ASP A 1004 -32.00 0.06 0.81
CA ASP A 1004 -31.08 -0.18 1.93
C ASP A 1004 -29.64 -0.43 1.48
N GLU A 1005 -29.45 -1.18 0.39
CA GLU A 1005 -28.14 -1.42 -0.21
C GLU A 1005 -27.54 -0.16 -0.84
N ILE A 1006 -28.35 0.65 -1.54
CA ILE A 1006 -27.94 1.95 -2.08
C ILE A 1006 -27.60 2.91 -0.93
N ASN A 1007 -28.41 2.95 0.14
CA ASN A 1007 -28.11 3.78 1.31
C ASN A 1007 -26.82 3.37 2.06
N ASN A 1008 -26.30 2.17 1.78
CA ASN A 1008 -25.05 1.66 2.31
C ASN A 1008 -24.04 1.34 1.19
N ILE A 1009 -24.11 2.07 0.07
CA ILE A 1009 -23.44 1.70 -1.19
C ILE A 1009 -21.95 1.42 -1.03
N GLY A 1010 -21.24 2.15 -0.17
CA GLY A 1010 -19.82 1.88 0.10
C GLY A 1010 -19.56 0.47 0.63
N HIS A 1011 -20.34 0.01 1.62
CA HIS A 1011 -20.21 -1.34 2.17
C HIS A 1011 -20.75 -2.40 1.20
N THR A 1012 -21.80 -2.09 0.44
CA THR A 1012 -22.35 -2.98 -0.59
C THR A 1012 -21.31 -3.24 -1.68
N LEU A 1013 -20.72 -2.20 -2.26
CA LEU A 1013 -19.65 -2.32 -3.26
C LEU A 1013 -18.40 -3.03 -2.69
N LEU A 1014 -18.11 -2.86 -1.39
CA LEU A 1014 -17.03 -3.60 -0.75
C LEU A 1014 -17.32 -5.11 -0.68
N LYS A 1015 -18.57 -5.54 -0.49
CA LYS A 1015 -18.95 -6.96 -0.58
C LYS A 1015 -18.78 -7.46 -2.02
N VAL A 1016 -19.21 -6.66 -3.01
CA VAL A 1016 -19.11 -7.01 -4.44
C VAL A 1016 -17.65 -7.22 -4.85
N ILE A 1017 -16.76 -6.24 -4.60
CA ILE A 1017 -15.34 -6.36 -4.97
C ILE A 1017 -14.60 -7.44 -4.17
N ASN A 1018 -15.13 -7.90 -3.04
CA ASN A 1018 -14.55 -9.02 -2.29
C ASN A 1018 -15.13 -10.38 -2.73
N GLY A 1019 -16.13 -10.41 -3.61
CA GLY A 1019 -16.82 -11.65 -4.01
C GLY A 1019 -17.68 -12.26 -2.91
N THR A 1020 -18.14 -11.46 -1.94
CA THR A 1020 -19.01 -11.89 -0.83
C THR A 1020 -20.43 -11.32 -0.90
N TYR A 1021 -20.75 -10.65 -2.01
CA TYR A 1021 -22.10 -10.22 -2.32
C TYR A 1021 -22.89 -11.40 -2.86
N ALA A 1022 -24.10 -11.61 -2.33
CA ALA A 1022 -25.05 -12.61 -2.83
C ALA A 1022 -26.23 -11.86 -3.44
N SER A 1023 -26.45 -11.99 -4.74
CA SER A 1023 -27.63 -11.43 -5.39
C SER A 1023 -28.85 -12.28 -5.02
N GLU A 1024 -30.03 -11.65 -4.94
CA GLU A 1024 -31.26 -12.43 -4.74
C GLU A 1024 -31.64 -13.25 -5.97
N GLU A 1025 -31.21 -12.83 -7.14
CA GLU A 1025 -31.37 -13.59 -8.37
C GLU A 1025 -30.47 -14.85 -8.43
N ASP A 1026 -29.51 -14.99 -7.50
CA ASP A 1026 -28.72 -16.22 -7.28
C ASP A 1026 -29.46 -17.23 -6.37
N LYS A 1027 -30.59 -16.85 -5.78
CA LYS A 1027 -31.48 -17.70 -4.97
C LYS A 1027 -32.71 -18.12 -5.79
#